data_AF-A0AA96Q935-F1
#
_entry.id   AF-A0AA96Q935-F1
#
_cell.length_a   1.000
_cell.length_b   1.000
_cell.length_c   1.000
_cell.angle_alpha   90.00
_cell.angle_beta   90.00
_cell.angle_gamma   90.00
#
_symmetry.space_group_name_H-M   'P 1'
#
loop_
_entity.id
_entity.type
_entity.pdbx_description
1 polymer ?
#
loop_
_entity_poly.entity_id
_entity_poly.type
_entity_poly.pdbx_seq_one_letter_code
_entity_poly.pdbx_strand_id
1 'polypeptide(L)'
;MKNKKLFSILCLTLTASMVLYGCSGTSSSSSTTENSTQEAEAQANTVTAQITKIDGSTVTATVGTLTTAQAPDGNDASNSEAPSDEAPAKPDDSNSSSDSNGAPGGQAPSGEAPAKPDDGNSSSDSNEAPGGQAPSGEAPAKPNGDNGSSGSNGAPGGQAPSGEATAKPDGDNANGDSSDNSGAPDGQAPSDGNGGPGGQAPSDGNDGPGGQMPGGSSFEASDETVTFTVTDDTAITVEFQQGSQEGTLDDLAENQVIEVELDDNNQAVSITVKNLQAGGGFGGSGEVTNGTAAASLEDNASVSGETYTSSGDDENALRADGVTASLNNVTIEKTGGNSSNTEDGDFYGQNAGFLALNGANVTITGATVNTSAINGNGVFSYGEGTTVTISDSTIHTTERNSGGIQTTGGGTTIASNLTVDTEGDSSAAIRSDRGGGTVNVDGGTYTTSGVGSPAVYSTADITVKNATLTANNSEGLVIEGKNSIALENCDVTGNMTTSNGGSDEDNLHAVMIYQSMSGDAAIGEASFSSDGGSITSLSGDLFYVTNTSCTISLKDTKLVTANDQLLTIAGNNSSRGWGTSGSNGGDVVLTTSSQTMDGNITVDDISTLDMTLSDGSAFTGTINSTGDAGEVNVTLDSSSTWTLTGDSYITSFDGDLSQINANGYQLYVNGSAVL
;
A
#
# COMPACT_ATOMS: atom_id res chain seq x y z
N MET A 1 30.94 -52.60 -42.70
CA MET A 1 30.37 -52.57 -44.07
C MET A 1 28.92 -52.11 -43.92
N LYS A 2 28.60 -50.86 -44.23
CA LYS A 2 28.18 -50.33 -45.54
C LYS A 2 26.76 -50.78 -45.97
N ASN A 3 25.85 -49.79 -45.95
CA ASN A 3 24.66 -49.54 -46.79
C ASN A 3 23.30 -49.64 -46.06
N LYS A 4 22.24 -48.87 -46.36
CA LYS A 4 21.95 -47.53 -46.92
C LYS A 4 20.51 -47.58 -47.51
N LYS A 5 19.71 -46.52 -47.30
CA LYS A 5 18.40 -46.19 -47.96
C LYS A 5 17.19 -47.04 -47.48
N LEU A 6 15.93 -46.58 -47.58
CA LEU A 6 15.32 -45.59 -48.51
C LEU A 6 14.09 -44.83 -47.90
N PHE A 7 13.78 -43.66 -48.46
CA PHE A 7 12.60 -42.79 -48.22
C PHE A 7 11.32 -43.28 -48.94
N SER A 8 10.12 -42.97 -48.38
CA SER A 8 8.86 -42.53 -49.05
C SER A 8 7.76 -42.43 -47.97
N ILE A 9 7.21 -41.26 -47.60
CA ILE A 9 6.17 -40.50 -48.32
C ILE A 9 5.05 -41.40 -48.87
N LEU A 10 3.85 -41.29 -48.28
CA LEU A 10 2.60 -41.71 -48.90
C LEU A 10 1.60 -40.54 -48.84
N CYS A 11 0.92 -40.32 -49.96
CA CYS A 11 0.06 -39.18 -50.21
C CYS A 11 -1.41 -39.58 -50.02
N LEU A 12 -2.24 -38.68 -49.49
CA LEU A 12 -3.70 -38.78 -49.60
C LEU A 12 -4.25 -37.44 -50.09
N THR A 13 -5.00 -37.48 -51.20
CA THR A 13 -5.54 -36.31 -51.92
C THR A 13 -7.04 -36.46 -52.15
N LEU A 14 -7.67 -35.36 -52.60
CA LEU A 14 -9.07 -35.17 -53.01
C LEU A 14 -10.05 -34.89 -51.86
N THR A 15 -11.05 -34.00 -51.99
CA THR A 15 -11.60 -33.35 -53.21
C THR A 15 -11.75 -31.83 -53.11
N ALA A 16 -11.72 -31.16 -54.27
CA ALA A 16 -11.95 -29.71 -54.42
C ALA A 16 -13.42 -29.33 -54.65
N SER A 17 -13.72 -28.02 -54.65
CA SER A 17 -14.86 -27.42 -55.37
C SER A 17 -14.51 -26.02 -55.85
N MET A 18 -14.52 -25.81 -57.17
CA MET A 18 -14.32 -24.51 -57.84
C MET A 18 -15.66 -23.82 -58.12
N VAL A 19 -15.68 -22.48 -58.13
CA VAL A 19 -16.26 -21.70 -59.24
C VAL A 19 -15.33 -20.51 -59.54
N LEU A 20 -15.22 -20.11 -60.81
CA LEU A 20 -14.30 -19.09 -61.34
C LEU A 20 -15.05 -17.93 -62.03
N TYR A 21 -14.27 -16.87 -62.31
CA TYR A 21 -14.43 -15.84 -63.35
C TYR A 21 -15.34 -14.62 -63.15
N GLY A 22 -14.69 -13.44 -63.23
CA GLY A 22 -15.26 -12.15 -63.62
C GLY A 22 -14.12 -11.16 -63.90
N CYS A 23 -14.04 -10.59 -65.11
CA CYS A 23 -12.92 -9.73 -65.54
C CYS A 23 -13.41 -8.55 -66.40
N SER A 24 -12.56 -7.53 -66.57
CA SER A 24 -12.65 -6.34 -67.45
C SER A 24 -13.38 -5.08 -66.92
N GLY A 25 -12.76 -3.90 -67.15
CA GLY A 25 -13.33 -2.58 -66.82
C GLY A 25 -12.30 -1.45 -66.58
N THR A 26 -11.59 -0.98 -67.62
CA THR A 26 -10.50 0.03 -67.53
C THR A 26 -10.99 1.48 -67.39
N SER A 27 -10.31 2.31 -66.58
CA SER A 27 -10.09 3.76 -66.83
C SER A 27 -8.92 4.34 -66.00
N SER A 28 -8.24 5.34 -66.55
CA SER A 28 -7.01 6.03 -66.07
C SER A 28 -7.18 6.83 -64.76
N SER A 29 -6.15 7.27 -64.02
CA SER A 29 -4.85 7.85 -64.46
C SER A 29 -3.75 7.98 -63.37
N SER A 30 -2.47 7.98 -63.81
CA SER A 30 -1.22 8.53 -63.18
C SER A 30 -0.80 8.04 -61.78
N SER A 31 0.48 7.76 -61.47
CA SER A 31 1.75 7.79 -62.25
C SER A 31 2.90 7.09 -61.49
N THR A 32 3.91 6.57 -62.22
CA THR A 32 5.29 6.17 -61.76
C THR A 32 5.37 5.19 -60.57
N THR A 33 5.71 3.89 -60.73
CA THR A 33 7.05 3.32 -61.07
C THR A 33 8.10 3.78 -60.04
N GLU A 34 8.69 2.92 -59.20
CA GLU A 34 9.65 1.86 -59.58
C GLU A 34 9.61 0.53 -58.79
N ASN A 35 9.88 -0.55 -59.54
CA ASN A 35 10.69 -1.74 -59.22
C ASN A 35 10.75 -2.28 -57.78
N SER A 36 9.94 -3.32 -57.49
CA SER A 36 10.11 -4.17 -56.30
C SER A 36 11.23 -5.20 -56.48
N THR A 37 12.27 -5.11 -55.65
CA THR A 37 13.21 -6.21 -55.41
C THR A 37 12.51 -7.23 -54.51
N GLN A 38 12.50 -8.51 -54.89
CA GLN A 38 12.16 -9.59 -53.96
C GLN A 38 13.34 -9.81 -53.02
N GLU A 39 13.28 -9.22 -51.84
CA GLU A 39 13.98 -9.77 -50.68
C GLU A 39 13.12 -10.92 -50.13
N ALA A 40 13.78 -11.99 -49.70
CA ALA A 40 13.07 -13.12 -49.11
C ALA A 40 12.61 -12.72 -47.71
N GLU A 41 11.31 -12.81 -47.44
CA GLU A 41 10.78 -12.68 -46.08
C GLU A 41 11.45 -13.76 -45.22
N ALA A 42 12.32 -13.34 -44.31
CA ALA A 42 12.83 -14.20 -43.27
C ALA A 42 11.66 -14.61 -42.39
N GLN A 43 11.46 -15.92 -42.19
CA GLN A 43 10.47 -16.39 -41.24
C GLN A 43 11.02 -16.17 -39.84
N ALA A 44 10.56 -15.09 -39.21
CA ALA A 44 10.74 -14.83 -37.80
C ALA A 44 10.32 -16.07 -36.98
N ASN A 45 11.26 -16.65 -36.24
CA ASN A 45 10.95 -17.75 -35.33
C ASN A 45 10.53 -17.16 -33.99
N THR A 46 9.24 -16.86 -33.86
CA THR A 46 8.62 -16.52 -32.58
C THR A 46 8.49 -17.78 -31.73
N VAL A 47 8.97 -17.73 -30.49
CA VAL A 47 8.96 -18.83 -29.52
C VAL A 47 8.37 -18.34 -28.21
N THR A 48 7.36 -19.06 -27.69
CA THR A 48 6.87 -18.85 -26.33
C THR A 48 7.67 -19.73 -25.36
N ALA A 49 8.25 -19.13 -24.32
CA ALA A 49 9.12 -19.85 -23.37
C ALA A 49 9.06 -19.23 -21.97
N GLN A 50 9.40 -20.01 -20.95
CA GLN A 50 9.61 -19.53 -19.58
C GLN A 50 11.10 -19.40 -19.31
N ILE A 51 11.57 -18.23 -18.87
CA ILE A 51 12.98 -18.00 -18.54
C ILE A 51 13.40 -18.93 -17.38
N THR A 52 14.51 -19.66 -17.56
CA THR A 52 15.07 -20.55 -16.54
C THR A 52 16.45 -20.16 -16.06
N LYS A 53 17.17 -19.30 -16.81
CA LYS A 53 18.42 -18.69 -16.38
C LYS A 53 18.74 -17.42 -17.17
N ILE A 54 19.26 -16.40 -16.48
CA ILE A 54 19.91 -15.23 -17.11
C ILE A 54 21.39 -15.20 -16.71
N ASP A 55 22.29 -14.97 -17.68
CA ASP A 55 23.75 -14.91 -17.48
C ASP A 55 24.32 -13.74 -18.32
N GLY A 56 24.32 -12.54 -17.71
CA GLY A 56 24.53 -11.29 -18.44
C GLY A 56 23.46 -11.11 -19.51
N SER A 57 23.89 -10.90 -20.76
CA SER A 57 22.98 -10.80 -21.92
C SER A 57 22.53 -12.13 -22.51
N THR A 58 22.91 -13.28 -21.93
CA THR A 58 22.49 -14.60 -22.41
C THR A 58 21.32 -15.13 -21.58
N VAL A 59 20.21 -15.42 -22.24
CA VAL A 59 18.99 -15.96 -21.61
C VAL A 59 18.81 -17.41 -22.04
N THR A 60 18.50 -18.28 -21.09
CA THR A 60 18.02 -19.65 -21.33
C THR A 60 16.59 -19.77 -20.85
N ALA A 61 15.74 -20.39 -21.65
CA ALA A 61 14.31 -20.52 -21.38
C ALA A 61 13.81 -21.91 -21.81
N THR A 62 12.81 -22.43 -21.08
CA THR A 62 12.10 -23.67 -21.43
C THR A 62 10.94 -23.33 -22.35
N VAL A 63 10.92 -23.90 -23.54
CA VAL A 63 9.86 -23.68 -24.55
C VAL A 63 8.56 -24.29 -24.04
N GLY A 64 7.43 -23.65 -24.33
CA GLY A 64 6.11 -24.17 -23.95
C GLY A 64 4.97 -23.56 -24.75
N THR A 65 3.74 -23.86 -24.35
CA THR A 65 2.53 -23.36 -25.01
C THR A 65 1.72 -22.47 -24.06
N LEU A 66 1.48 -21.24 -24.46
CA LEU A 66 0.56 -20.31 -23.79
C LEU A 66 -0.87 -20.52 -24.30
N THR A 67 -1.79 -20.75 -23.38
CA THR A 67 -3.24 -20.74 -23.62
C THR A 67 -3.83 -19.45 -23.06
N THR A 68 -4.34 -18.57 -23.90
CA THR A 68 -4.97 -17.31 -23.46
C THR A 68 -6.49 -17.45 -23.32
N ALA A 69 -7.05 -16.95 -22.22
CA ALA A 69 -8.50 -16.81 -22.08
C ALA A 69 -9.02 -15.63 -22.91
N GLN A 70 -9.87 -15.88 -23.91
CA GLN A 70 -10.62 -14.79 -24.56
C GLN A 70 -11.74 -14.33 -23.65
N ALA A 71 -11.83 -13.01 -23.40
CA ALA A 71 -13.03 -12.43 -22.80
C ALA A 71 -14.25 -12.73 -23.69
N PRO A 72 -15.41 -13.11 -23.11
CA PRO A 72 -16.62 -13.31 -23.91
C PRO A 72 -17.08 -11.98 -24.50
N ASP A 73 -17.25 -11.93 -25.83
CA ASP A 73 -17.88 -10.80 -26.53
C ASP A 73 -19.24 -10.51 -25.87
N GLY A 74 -19.43 -9.27 -25.40
CA GLY A 74 -20.56 -8.85 -24.56
C GLY A 74 -21.90 -8.75 -25.30
N ASN A 75 -22.37 -9.83 -25.94
CA ASN A 75 -23.59 -9.83 -26.74
C ASN A 75 -24.31 -11.19 -26.82
N ASP A 76 -24.56 -11.85 -25.67
CA ASP A 76 -25.70 -12.77 -25.54
C ASP A 76 -26.31 -12.75 -24.12
N ALA A 77 -27.41 -12.03 -23.97
CA ALA A 77 -28.24 -12.02 -22.77
C ALA A 77 -29.63 -12.59 -23.11
N SER A 78 -29.75 -13.92 -23.17
CA SER A 78 -31.01 -14.56 -23.57
C SER A 78 -31.38 -15.90 -22.90
N ASN A 79 -31.22 -16.05 -21.57
CA ASN A 79 -32.19 -16.78 -20.70
C ASN A 79 -31.78 -16.87 -19.22
N SER A 80 -32.55 -16.23 -18.34
CA SER A 80 -32.98 -16.81 -17.05
C SER A 80 -34.13 -15.98 -16.46
N GLU A 81 -35.30 -16.60 -16.27
CA GLU A 81 -36.46 -15.96 -15.64
C GLU A 81 -36.23 -15.79 -14.12
N ALA A 82 -36.55 -14.60 -13.58
CA ALA A 82 -36.62 -14.34 -12.15
C ALA A 82 -38.06 -13.97 -11.76
N PRO A 83 -38.58 -14.43 -10.60
CA PRO A 83 -39.97 -14.19 -10.20
C PRO A 83 -40.19 -12.76 -9.69
N SER A 84 -41.40 -12.26 -9.91
CA SER A 84 -41.85 -10.91 -9.55
C SER A 84 -42.32 -10.80 -8.10
N ASP A 85 -41.95 -9.70 -7.42
CA ASP A 85 -42.70 -9.15 -6.29
C ASP A 85 -42.90 -7.63 -6.48
N GLU A 86 -44.09 -7.14 -6.11
CA GLU A 86 -44.60 -5.81 -6.48
C GLU A 86 -44.21 -4.71 -5.47
N ALA A 87 -43.87 -3.52 -5.99
CA ALA A 87 -43.79 -2.28 -5.20
C ALA A 87 -45.11 -1.47 -5.34
N PRO A 88 -45.70 -0.94 -4.24
CA PRO A 88 -46.97 -0.23 -4.30
C PRO A 88 -46.83 1.22 -4.79
N ALA A 89 -47.86 1.69 -5.50
CA ALA A 89 -47.87 2.98 -6.21
C ALA A 89 -47.97 4.23 -5.31
N LYS A 90 -47.37 5.33 -5.80
CA LYS A 90 -47.57 6.70 -5.29
C LYS A 90 -48.79 7.35 -5.97
N PRO A 91 -49.66 8.09 -5.25
CA PRO A 91 -50.76 8.84 -5.84
C PRO A 91 -50.31 10.22 -6.37
N ASP A 92 -51.07 10.76 -7.32
CA ASP A 92 -50.81 12.01 -8.05
C ASP A 92 -51.88 13.10 -7.79
N ASP A 93 -51.70 14.27 -8.40
CA ASP A 93 -52.58 15.46 -8.47
C ASP A 93 -52.71 16.34 -7.19
N SER A 94 -52.44 17.67 -7.22
CA SER A 94 -53.04 18.61 -8.17
C SER A 94 -52.48 20.07 -8.15
N ASN A 95 -52.08 20.54 -9.34
CA ASN A 95 -52.49 21.78 -10.04
C ASN A 95 -52.26 23.23 -9.49
N SER A 96 -51.84 24.12 -10.44
CA SER A 96 -52.00 25.60 -10.49
C SER A 96 -51.10 26.46 -9.56
N SER A 97 -50.31 27.46 -9.98
CA SER A 97 -49.95 28.09 -11.29
C SER A 97 -48.75 29.07 -11.04
N SER A 98 -48.14 29.88 -11.93
CA SER A 98 -48.44 30.38 -13.30
C SER A 98 -47.17 30.93 -14.00
N ASP A 99 -47.27 31.19 -15.31
CA ASP A 99 -46.71 32.30 -16.14
C ASP A 99 -45.72 33.33 -15.50
N SER A 100 -44.67 33.85 -16.16
CA SER A 100 -44.17 33.68 -17.55
C SER A 100 -42.80 34.38 -17.82
N ASN A 101 -42.08 33.90 -18.86
CA ASN A 101 -41.05 34.55 -19.72
C ASN A 101 -40.22 35.79 -19.29
N GLY A 102 -38.90 35.69 -19.54
CA GLY A 102 -38.25 36.55 -20.55
C GLY A 102 -37.03 37.40 -20.15
N ALA A 103 -35.87 37.13 -20.77
CA ALA A 103 -34.75 38.09 -20.87
C ALA A 103 -35.01 39.11 -22.01
N PRO A 104 -34.45 40.33 -21.93
CA PRO A 104 -33.20 40.62 -22.66
C PRO A 104 -32.24 41.59 -21.91
N GLY A 105 -30.98 41.70 -22.37
CA GLY A 105 -29.91 42.48 -21.70
C GLY A 105 -29.63 43.87 -22.27
N GLY A 106 -28.53 44.51 -21.82
CA GLY A 106 -27.96 45.71 -22.47
C GLY A 106 -27.16 46.71 -21.61
N GLN A 107 -25.83 46.67 -21.75
CA GLN A 107 -24.86 47.80 -21.72
C GLN A 107 -24.58 48.64 -20.44
N ALA A 108 -23.33 49.13 -20.39
CA ALA A 108 -22.70 49.96 -19.35
C ALA A 108 -22.49 51.44 -19.80
N PRO A 109 -22.19 52.32 -18.83
CA PRO A 109 -21.19 53.41 -18.96
C PRO A 109 -20.22 53.42 -17.75
N SER A 110 -18.89 53.55 -17.82
CA SER A 110 -17.95 54.51 -18.46
C SER A 110 -17.60 55.77 -17.61
N GLY A 111 -16.33 55.84 -17.15
CA GLY A 111 -15.64 57.06 -16.64
C GLY A 111 -15.92 57.44 -15.17
N GLU A 112 -15.04 58.16 -14.46
CA GLU A 112 -13.63 58.57 -14.70
C GLU A 112 -13.02 59.02 -13.35
N ALA A 113 -11.68 59.06 -13.20
CA ALA A 113 -11.02 59.48 -11.94
C ALA A 113 -11.07 61.02 -11.72
N PRO A 114 -10.85 61.50 -10.48
CA PRO A 114 -9.72 62.44 -10.34
C PRO A 114 -8.94 62.44 -9.00
N ALA A 115 -7.63 62.65 -9.15
CA ALA A 115 -6.74 63.54 -8.39
C ALA A 115 -6.46 63.34 -6.88
N LYS A 116 -5.17 63.01 -6.63
CA LYS A 116 -4.34 63.32 -5.45
C LYS A 116 -4.34 64.83 -5.08
N PRO A 117 -4.24 65.18 -3.79
CA PRO A 117 -3.63 66.43 -3.32
C PRO A 117 -2.20 66.24 -2.76
N ASP A 118 -1.40 67.31 -2.83
CA ASP A 118 0.03 67.34 -2.49
C ASP A 118 0.38 67.49 -1.00
N ASP A 119 1.70 67.41 -0.74
CA ASP A 119 2.41 67.61 0.51
C ASP A 119 1.97 68.84 1.34
N GLY A 120 2.02 68.69 2.67
CA GLY A 120 1.68 69.75 3.63
C GLY A 120 2.41 69.62 4.97
N ASN A 121 3.72 69.80 4.97
CA ASN A 121 4.53 69.86 6.20
C ASN A 121 4.27 71.14 7.02
N SER A 122 3.87 71.01 8.30
CA SER A 122 4.24 71.99 9.33
C SER A 122 4.12 71.43 10.76
N SER A 123 5.18 71.64 11.55
CA SER A 123 5.18 71.74 13.02
C SER A 123 4.28 72.91 13.51
N SER A 124 3.83 73.08 14.75
CA SER A 124 4.00 72.42 16.06
C SER A 124 2.69 72.61 16.90
N ASP A 125 2.52 72.36 18.21
CA ASP A 125 3.46 72.17 19.33
C ASP A 125 2.90 71.39 20.55
N SER A 126 3.74 71.24 21.57
CA SER A 126 3.68 70.53 22.85
C SER A 126 2.72 71.03 23.95
N ASN A 127 2.10 70.08 24.69
CA ASN A 127 2.00 69.96 26.17
C ASN A 127 1.04 68.78 26.51
N GLU A 128 1.13 68.01 27.61
CA GLU A 128 2.06 67.94 28.75
C GLU A 128 1.96 66.51 29.35
N ALA A 129 3.00 66.01 30.03
CA ALA A 129 2.96 64.68 30.70
C ALA A 129 2.51 64.77 32.17
N PRO A 130 2.05 63.65 32.75
CA PRO A 130 2.81 63.14 33.91
C PRO A 130 3.02 61.62 33.89
N GLY A 131 4.10 61.15 34.53
CA GLY A 131 4.52 59.75 34.50
C GLY A 131 3.88 58.85 35.58
N GLY A 132 4.12 57.55 35.46
CA GLY A 132 3.77 56.52 36.43
C GLY A 132 4.93 55.54 36.66
N GLN A 133 5.12 55.09 37.90
CA GLN A 133 6.18 54.15 38.29
C GLN A 133 5.79 52.69 38.01
N ALA A 134 6.80 51.83 37.82
CA ALA A 134 6.63 50.40 37.67
C ALA A 134 6.16 49.71 38.97
N PRO A 135 5.31 48.67 38.90
CA PRO A 135 5.10 47.72 39.97
C PRO A 135 5.87 46.40 39.75
N SER A 136 6.64 45.99 40.76
CA SER A 136 7.03 44.60 40.96
C SER A 136 5.84 43.79 41.47
N GLY A 137 5.60 42.59 40.95
CA GLY A 137 4.53 41.68 41.41
C GLY A 137 4.99 40.23 41.41
N GLU A 138 4.83 39.55 42.54
CA GLU A 138 5.27 38.17 42.78
C GLU A 138 4.26 37.14 42.23
N ALA A 139 4.72 35.89 42.04
CA ALA A 139 3.87 34.78 41.62
C ALA A 139 2.81 34.39 42.68
N PRO A 140 1.60 33.97 42.29
CA PRO A 140 0.52 33.67 43.22
C PRO A 140 0.73 32.36 44.00
N ALA A 141 0.35 32.39 45.28
CA ALA A 141 0.46 31.26 46.19
C ALA A 141 -0.64 30.19 45.99
N LYS A 142 -0.28 28.93 46.24
CA LYS A 142 -1.20 27.78 46.32
C LYS A 142 -1.83 27.69 47.72
N PRO A 143 -3.14 27.41 47.87
CA PRO A 143 -3.77 27.32 49.19
C PRO A 143 -3.50 25.97 49.88
N ASN A 144 -3.16 26.02 51.16
CA ASN A 144 -3.38 24.92 52.11
C ASN A 144 -4.90 24.82 52.40
N GLY A 145 -5.50 23.69 52.80
CA GLY A 145 -5.02 22.36 53.18
C GLY A 145 -5.98 21.78 54.25
N ASP A 146 -5.95 20.48 54.58
CA ASP A 146 -6.57 20.00 55.84
C ASP A 146 -5.95 18.68 56.38
N ASN A 147 -6.21 18.44 57.67
CA ASN A 147 -5.80 17.36 58.60
C ASN A 147 -5.50 15.95 58.04
N GLY A 148 -4.64 15.12 58.64
CA GLY A 148 -3.82 15.28 59.86
C GLY A 148 -3.83 14.03 60.77
N SER A 149 -2.66 13.59 61.28
CA SER A 149 -2.52 12.85 62.56
C SER A 149 -1.04 12.74 62.99
N SER A 150 -0.80 12.40 64.26
CA SER A 150 0.45 12.58 65.01
C SER A 150 1.30 11.31 65.20
N GLY A 151 2.61 11.47 65.48
CA GLY A 151 3.44 10.39 66.04
C GLY A 151 4.96 10.62 65.97
N SER A 152 5.58 11.09 67.07
CA SER A 152 7.03 11.34 67.16
C SER A 152 7.83 10.11 67.65
N ASN A 153 8.97 9.81 67.00
CA ASN A 153 10.31 9.78 67.60
C ASN A 153 11.37 9.37 66.54
N GLY A 154 12.64 9.77 66.69
CA GLY A 154 13.59 9.66 65.57
C GLY A 154 15.04 9.30 65.91
N ALA A 155 15.85 9.34 64.83
CA ALA A 155 17.32 9.39 64.73
C ALA A 155 18.12 8.09 65.01
N PRO A 156 19.34 7.92 64.42
CA PRO A 156 19.81 8.41 63.09
C PRO A 156 20.79 7.48 62.31
N GLY A 157 21.14 7.87 61.07
CA GLY A 157 22.39 7.49 60.36
C GLY A 157 22.19 6.62 59.10
N GLY A 158 22.83 6.86 57.94
CA GLY A 158 23.83 7.86 57.55
C GLY A 158 23.84 8.14 56.02
N GLN A 159 24.77 8.97 55.54
CA GLN A 159 24.71 9.66 54.23
C GLN A 159 25.30 8.90 53.02
N ALA A 160 24.87 9.28 51.81
CA ALA A 160 25.50 8.98 50.50
C ALA A 160 26.83 9.76 50.28
N PRO A 161 27.59 9.54 49.18
CA PRO A 161 27.38 10.40 47.99
C PRO A 161 27.78 9.87 46.58
N SER A 162 27.21 10.52 45.55
CA SER A 162 27.64 10.86 44.15
C SER A 162 28.94 10.33 43.48
N GLY A 163 28.91 10.26 42.12
CA GLY A 163 30.02 10.79 41.28
C GLY A 163 30.34 10.08 39.94
N GLU A 164 30.37 10.83 38.84
CA GLU A 164 30.43 10.44 37.41
C GLU A 164 31.75 9.85 36.81
N ALA A 165 31.58 9.17 35.66
CA ALA A 165 32.40 9.13 34.41
C ALA A 165 33.88 8.62 34.38
N THR A 166 34.22 7.79 33.37
CA THR A 166 35.28 8.07 32.34
C THR A 166 35.41 7.03 31.20
N ALA A 167 36.11 7.45 30.15
CA ALA A 167 36.21 6.98 28.76
C ALA A 167 36.92 5.64 28.41
N LYS A 168 36.80 5.29 27.12
CA LYS A 168 37.48 4.27 26.28
C LYS A 168 39.04 4.36 26.31
N PRO A 169 39.74 3.29 25.89
CA PRO A 169 40.88 3.48 24.98
C PRO A 169 40.90 2.52 23.75
N ASP A 170 41.47 2.99 22.65
CA ASP A 170 41.91 2.21 21.48
C ASP A 170 43.37 1.74 21.65
N GLY A 171 43.84 0.76 20.85
CA GLY A 171 45.29 0.50 20.71
C GLY A 171 45.71 -0.86 20.13
N ASP A 172 46.28 -0.82 18.92
CA ASP A 172 46.92 -1.90 18.15
C ASP A 172 47.95 -2.78 18.91
N ASN A 173 48.17 -4.03 18.47
CA ASN A 173 49.23 -4.40 17.49
C ASN A 173 49.56 -5.92 17.40
N ALA A 174 50.13 -6.31 16.27
CA ALA A 174 50.37 -7.62 15.64
C ALA A 174 51.15 -8.76 16.33
N ASN A 175 51.01 -9.95 15.69
CA ASN A 175 52.03 -10.97 15.33
C ASN A 175 52.35 -12.19 16.25
N GLY A 176 52.51 -13.36 15.60
CA GLY A 176 53.10 -14.62 16.13
C GLY A 176 52.10 -15.77 16.24
N ASP A 177 51.88 -16.62 15.22
CA ASP A 177 52.75 -17.71 14.69
C ASP A 177 52.95 -18.91 15.63
N SER A 178 52.37 -20.08 15.29
CA SER A 178 53.08 -21.38 15.10
C SER A 178 52.19 -22.65 15.26
N SER A 179 52.20 -23.47 14.20
CA SER A 179 52.22 -24.96 14.16
C SER A 179 51.15 -25.86 14.81
N ASP A 180 50.58 -26.74 13.96
CA ASP A 180 50.50 -28.21 14.04
C ASP A 180 50.22 -28.90 15.41
N ASN A 181 49.33 -29.89 15.55
CA ASN A 181 49.18 -31.08 14.68
C ASN A 181 48.02 -32.00 15.14
N SER A 182 47.53 -32.85 14.22
CA SER A 182 47.03 -34.23 14.41
C SER A 182 45.87 -34.54 15.37
N GLY A 183 44.88 -35.32 14.89
CA GLY A 183 44.00 -36.05 15.83
C GLY A 183 42.71 -36.72 15.33
N ALA A 184 42.63 -37.27 14.11
CA ALA A 184 41.52 -38.17 13.78
C ALA A 184 41.69 -39.55 14.46
N PRO A 185 40.58 -40.25 14.74
CA PRO A 185 40.56 -41.70 14.52
C PRO A 185 39.33 -42.19 13.75
N ASP A 186 39.55 -43.15 12.84
CA ASP A 186 38.54 -43.80 12.02
C ASP A 186 37.71 -44.87 12.76
N GLY A 187 36.45 -45.02 12.31
CA GLY A 187 35.93 -46.33 11.88
C GLY A 187 35.24 -47.25 12.89
N GLN A 188 33.96 -47.58 12.63
CA GLN A 188 33.59 -48.82 11.92
C GLN A 188 32.07 -48.96 11.74
N ALA A 189 31.65 -49.56 10.62
CA ALA A 189 30.28 -50.00 10.35
C ALA A 189 30.05 -51.47 10.78
N PRO A 190 28.79 -51.95 10.76
CA PRO A 190 28.53 -53.27 10.15
C PRO A 190 27.24 -53.38 9.29
N SER A 191 27.20 -54.40 8.43
CA SER A 191 26.02 -54.98 7.74
C SER A 191 25.81 -56.45 8.23
N ASP A 192 24.79 -57.25 7.91
CA ASP A 192 23.66 -57.30 6.94
C ASP A 192 22.42 -57.89 7.65
N GLY A 193 21.17 -57.94 7.12
CA GLY A 193 20.62 -57.55 5.82
C GLY A 193 19.52 -58.54 5.35
N ASN A 194 18.93 -58.28 4.15
CA ASN A 194 18.11 -59.20 3.32
C ASN A 194 16.63 -59.53 3.70
N GLY A 195 15.71 -59.37 2.72
CA GLY A 195 14.45 -60.16 2.62
C GLY A 195 13.12 -59.40 2.42
N GLY A 196 12.67 -59.21 1.16
CA GLY A 196 11.24 -58.90 0.84
C GLY A 196 10.40 -60.18 0.64
N PRO A 197 9.20 -60.16 -0.01
CA PRO A 197 8.54 -59.03 -0.70
C PRO A 197 7.01 -58.88 -0.44
N GLY A 198 6.42 -57.80 -0.95
CA GLY A 198 5.05 -57.80 -1.50
C GLY A 198 3.87 -57.47 -0.56
N GLY A 199 3.26 -56.30 -0.77
CA GLY A 199 1.94 -55.92 -0.24
C GLY A 199 1.34 -54.83 -1.12
N GLN A 200 0.17 -55.08 -1.71
CA GLN A 200 -0.47 -54.18 -2.68
C GLN A 200 -1.21 -53.05 -1.96
N ALA A 201 -1.03 -51.81 -2.41
CA ALA A 201 -1.94 -50.72 -2.10
C ALA A 201 -3.18 -50.81 -3.03
N PRO A 202 -4.42 -50.80 -2.51
CA PRO A 202 -5.62 -50.71 -3.36
C PRO A 202 -5.77 -49.30 -3.93
N SER A 203 -5.88 -49.22 -5.24
CA SER A 203 -6.43 -48.06 -5.94
C SER A 203 -7.95 -48.17 -6.00
N ASP A 204 -8.66 -47.25 -5.35
CA ASP A 204 -10.04 -46.84 -5.61
C ASP A 204 -10.10 -45.38 -5.10
N GLY A 205 -10.53 -44.37 -5.84
CA GLY A 205 -11.40 -44.38 -7.01
C GLY A 205 -12.62 -43.51 -6.70
N ASN A 206 -12.45 -42.19 -6.70
CA ASN A 206 -13.55 -41.25 -6.47
C ASN A 206 -13.40 -39.99 -7.35
N ASP A 207 -13.59 -40.18 -8.65
CA ASP A 207 -13.85 -39.08 -9.58
C ASP A 207 -15.18 -38.39 -9.21
N GLY A 208 -15.09 -37.27 -8.49
CA GLY A 208 -16.14 -36.27 -8.42
C GLY A 208 -15.88 -35.19 -9.47
N PRO A 209 -16.91 -34.64 -10.14
CA PRO A 209 -16.70 -33.64 -11.19
C PRO A 209 -16.22 -32.32 -10.57
N GLY A 210 -14.90 -32.09 -10.60
CA GLY A 210 -14.32 -30.79 -10.30
C GLY A 210 -14.85 -29.75 -11.27
N GLY A 211 -15.59 -28.76 -10.76
CA GLY A 211 -16.04 -27.61 -11.54
C GLY A 211 -14.86 -26.75 -11.92
N GLN A 212 -14.34 -26.93 -13.14
CA GLN A 212 -13.29 -26.11 -13.70
C GLN A 212 -13.80 -24.66 -13.85
N MET A 213 -13.31 -23.74 -13.01
CA MET A 213 -13.62 -22.33 -13.14
C MET A 213 -12.87 -21.77 -14.37
N PRO A 214 -13.55 -21.13 -15.34
CA PRO A 214 -12.88 -20.51 -16.48
C PRO A 214 -12.44 -19.07 -16.14
N GLY A 215 -11.20 -18.68 -16.46
CA GLY A 215 -10.79 -17.28 -16.28
C GLY A 215 -9.35 -16.92 -16.67
N GLY A 216 -8.35 -17.73 -16.32
CA GLY A 216 -6.93 -17.36 -16.47
C GLY A 216 -6.26 -17.80 -17.78
N SER A 217 -5.21 -17.07 -18.20
CA SER A 217 -4.24 -17.57 -19.19
C SER A 217 -3.24 -18.51 -18.50
N SER A 218 -2.87 -19.63 -19.13
CA SER A 218 -1.94 -20.61 -18.56
C SER A 218 -0.79 -20.93 -19.51
N PHE A 219 0.37 -21.27 -18.95
CA PHE A 219 1.55 -21.71 -19.71
C PHE A 219 1.92 -23.15 -19.32
N GLU A 220 2.01 -24.03 -20.33
CA GLU A 220 2.43 -25.41 -20.17
C GLU A 220 3.85 -25.58 -20.73
N ALA A 221 4.82 -25.89 -19.86
CA ALA A 221 6.22 -26.09 -20.24
C ALA A 221 6.42 -27.43 -20.98
N SER A 222 7.37 -27.46 -21.91
CA SER A 222 7.82 -28.68 -22.60
C SER A 222 9.21 -29.13 -22.14
N ASP A 223 9.69 -30.28 -22.63
CA ASP A 223 11.07 -30.74 -22.41
C ASP A 223 12.11 -29.99 -23.29
N GLU A 224 11.69 -29.06 -24.15
CA GLU A 224 12.58 -28.32 -25.06
C GLU A 224 13.09 -27.02 -24.42
N THR A 225 14.34 -26.66 -24.71
CA THR A 225 14.97 -25.42 -24.21
C THR A 225 15.53 -24.60 -25.37
N VAL A 226 15.47 -23.28 -25.22
CA VAL A 226 16.04 -22.30 -26.14
C VAL A 226 17.05 -21.43 -25.39
N THR A 227 18.15 -21.10 -26.05
CA THR A 227 19.14 -20.12 -25.56
C THR A 227 19.30 -19.04 -26.63
N PHE A 228 19.29 -17.78 -26.18
CA PHE A 228 19.43 -16.62 -27.05
C PHE A 228 20.20 -15.49 -26.36
N THR A 229 20.65 -14.52 -27.15
CA THR A 229 21.36 -13.33 -26.67
C THR A 229 20.50 -12.08 -26.87
N VAL A 230 20.35 -11.30 -25.81
CA VAL A 230 19.74 -9.96 -25.82
C VAL A 230 20.81 -8.94 -26.19
N THR A 231 20.45 -7.92 -26.95
CA THR A 231 21.36 -6.88 -27.43
C THR A 231 20.75 -5.49 -27.23
N ASP A 232 21.55 -4.43 -27.36
CA ASP A 232 21.07 -3.04 -27.28
C ASP A 232 20.03 -2.70 -28.38
N ASP A 233 19.96 -3.50 -29.45
CA ASP A 233 18.99 -3.40 -30.55
C ASP A 233 17.71 -4.26 -30.32
N THR A 234 17.63 -5.05 -29.23
CA THR A 234 16.48 -5.91 -28.93
C THR A 234 15.32 -5.08 -28.39
N ALA A 235 14.18 -5.07 -29.08
CA ALA A 235 12.97 -4.41 -28.60
C ALA A 235 12.31 -5.22 -27.47
N ILE A 236 12.30 -4.70 -26.24
CA ILE A 236 11.67 -5.35 -25.09
C ILE A 236 10.35 -4.65 -24.76
N THR A 237 9.31 -5.43 -24.47
CA THR A 237 7.99 -4.95 -24.10
C THR A 237 7.46 -5.75 -22.93
N VAL A 238 6.93 -5.08 -21.90
CA VAL A 238 6.32 -5.71 -20.73
C VAL A 238 4.81 -5.50 -20.80
N GLU A 239 4.04 -6.58 -20.89
CA GLU A 239 2.58 -6.52 -20.85
C GLU A 239 2.07 -6.39 -19.40
N PHE A 240 0.92 -5.72 -19.23
CA PHE A 240 0.17 -5.59 -17.98
C PHE A 240 -1.33 -5.82 -18.23
N GLN A 241 -2.17 -5.82 -17.20
CA GLN A 241 -3.61 -6.10 -17.36
C GLN A 241 -4.35 -5.09 -18.26
N GLN A 242 -3.83 -3.87 -18.39
CA GLN A 242 -4.49 -2.75 -19.08
C GLN A 242 -3.64 -2.13 -20.21
N GLY A 243 -2.54 -2.78 -20.62
CA GLY A 243 -1.67 -2.26 -21.67
C GLY A 243 -0.30 -2.93 -21.69
N SER A 244 0.71 -2.24 -22.22
CA SER A 244 2.11 -2.67 -22.23
C SER A 244 3.04 -1.47 -22.27
N GLN A 245 4.23 -1.59 -21.69
CA GLN A 245 5.30 -0.57 -21.77
C GLN A 245 6.55 -1.09 -22.49
N GLU A 246 7.36 -0.18 -23.00
CA GLU A 246 8.73 -0.48 -23.46
C GLU A 246 9.61 -0.82 -22.25
N GLY A 247 10.42 -1.87 -22.36
CA GLY A 247 11.27 -2.39 -21.28
C GLY A 247 12.73 -2.52 -21.67
N THR A 248 13.50 -3.14 -20.79
CA THR A 248 14.96 -3.28 -20.84
C THR A 248 15.38 -4.71 -20.48
N LEU A 249 16.68 -5.03 -20.57
CA LEU A 249 17.19 -6.33 -20.13
C LEU A 249 16.96 -6.58 -18.63
N ASP A 250 16.93 -5.52 -17.82
CA ASP A 250 16.73 -5.62 -16.36
C ASP A 250 15.28 -5.97 -15.99
N ASP A 251 14.33 -5.82 -16.92
CA ASP A 251 12.93 -6.25 -16.77
C ASP A 251 12.74 -7.77 -16.99
N LEU A 252 13.77 -8.47 -17.49
CA LEU A 252 13.75 -9.92 -17.67
C LEU A 252 14.17 -10.64 -16.38
N ALA A 253 13.37 -11.59 -15.92
CA ALA A 253 13.62 -12.37 -14.71
C ALA A 253 13.35 -13.87 -14.92
N GLU A 254 14.00 -14.72 -14.11
CA GLU A 254 13.71 -16.15 -14.07
C GLU A 254 12.24 -16.41 -13.69
N ASN A 255 11.66 -17.45 -14.29
CA ASN A 255 10.25 -17.87 -14.22
C ASN A 255 9.23 -16.98 -14.97
N GLN A 256 9.62 -15.84 -15.55
CA GLN A 256 8.74 -15.10 -16.47
C GLN A 256 8.46 -15.89 -17.74
N VAL A 257 7.22 -15.83 -18.24
CA VAL A 257 6.86 -16.31 -19.58
C VAL A 257 7.02 -15.17 -20.58
N ILE A 258 7.73 -15.45 -21.66
CA ILE A 258 8.04 -14.50 -22.73
C ILE A 258 7.60 -15.07 -24.07
N GLU A 259 7.34 -14.17 -25.00
CA GLU A 259 7.31 -14.43 -26.43
C GLU A 259 8.53 -13.73 -27.04
N VAL A 260 9.48 -14.52 -27.54
CA VAL A 260 10.74 -14.03 -28.10
C VAL A 260 10.81 -14.31 -29.60
N GLU A 261 11.16 -13.29 -30.36
CA GLU A 261 11.45 -13.39 -31.79
C GLU A 261 12.97 -13.51 -31.99
N LEU A 262 13.42 -14.57 -32.66
CA LEU A 262 14.84 -14.85 -32.86
C LEU A 262 15.29 -14.67 -34.32
N ASP A 263 16.48 -14.08 -34.49
CA ASP A 263 17.19 -14.02 -35.78
C ASP A 263 17.90 -15.36 -36.12
N ASP A 264 18.47 -15.45 -37.33
CA ASP A 264 19.24 -16.61 -37.81
C ASP A 264 20.48 -16.96 -36.95
N ASN A 265 20.87 -16.11 -36.00
CA ASN A 265 22.04 -16.23 -35.12
C ASN A 265 21.67 -16.48 -33.64
N ASN A 266 20.39 -16.72 -33.32
CA ASN A 266 19.86 -16.78 -31.94
C ASN A 266 20.01 -15.47 -31.14
N GLN A 267 19.99 -14.32 -31.80
CA GLN A 267 19.83 -13.02 -31.14
C GLN A 267 18.34 -12.67 -31.07
N ALA A 268 17.90 -12.07 -29.96
CA ALA A 268 16.53 -11.60 -29.81
C ALA A 268 16.31 -10.32 -30.62
N VAL A 269 15.37 -10.37 -31.55
CA VAL A 269 14.87 -9.21 -32.31
C VAL A 269 13.85 -8.45 -31.45
N SER A 270 12.91 -9.18 -30.87
CA SER A 270 11.92 -8.66 -29.92
C SER A 270 11.67 -9.64 -28.78
N ILE A 271 11.33 -9.13 -27.60
CA ILE A 271 10.90 -9.91 -26.43
C ILE A 271 9.68 -9.23 -25.84
N THR A 272 8.55 -9.94 -25.82
CA THR A 272 7.37 -9.52 -25.07
C THR A 272 7.26 -10.37 -23.81
N VAL A 273 7.46 -9.77 -22.64
CA VAL A 273 7.16 -10.40 -21.35
C VAL A 273 5.65 -10.49 -21.24
N LYS A 274 5.12 -11.72 -21.24
CA LYS A 274 3.68 -11.97 -21.35
C LYS A 274 2.99 -11.78 -20.02
N ASN A 275 1.92 -11.00 -20.05
CA ASN A 275 1.04 -10.90 -18.92
C ASN A 275 0.10 -12.11 -18.89
N LEU A 276 0.52 -13.17 -18.18
CA LEU A 276 -0.37 -14.30 -17.88
C LEU A 276 -1.59 -13.86 -17.03
N GLN A 277 -1.50 -12.67 -16.42
CA GLN A 277 -2.53 -12.10 -15.56
C GLN A 277 -3.69 -11.46 -16.31
N ALA A 278 -4.40 -12.25 -17.12
CA ALA A 278 -5.85 -12.14 -17.14
C ALA A 278 -6.42 -12.95 -15.94
N GLY A 279 -6.00 -12.66 -14.70
CA GLY A 279 -6.46 -13.42 -13.51
C GLY A 279 -5.49 -13.65 -12.33
N GLY A 280 -4.44 -12.83 -12.13
CA GLY A 280 -3.56 -12.85 -10.95
C GLY A 280 -2.88 -11.48 -10.74
N GLY A 281 -2.10 -11.20 -9.70
CA GLY A 281 -1.39 -12.12 -8.82
C GLY A 281 0.08 -12.23 -9.24
N PHE A 282 0.87 -11.14 -9.10
CA PHE A 282 2.34 -11.24 -9.11
C PHE A 282 2.80 -12.39 -8.18
N GLY A 283 3.99 -12.93 -8.42
CA GLY A 283 4.81 -13.63 -7.40
C GLY A 283 4.36 -15.00 -6.85
N GLY A 284 3.12 -15.46 -7.05
CA GLY A 284 2.65 -16.73 -6.50
C GLY A 284 3.23 -18.00 -7.17
N SER A 285 3.78 -18.92 -6.39
CA SER A 285 3.90 -20.33 -6.80
C SER A 285 2.51 -20.90 -7.11
N GLY A 286 2.41 -21.88 -8.03
CA GLY A 286 1.14 -22.40 -8.57
C GLY A 286 0.20 -23.13 -7.60
N GLU A 287 0.44 -23.05 -6.29
CA GLU A 287 -0.39 -23.57 -5.21
C GLU A 287 -0.31 -22.58 -4.04
N VAL A 288 -1.43 -21.92 -3.71
CA VAL A 288 -1.57 -21.05 -2.52
C VAL A 288 -1.75 -21.92 -1.29
N THR A 289 -1.04 -21.63 -0.20
CA THR A 289 -1.08 -22.48 1.00
C THR A 289 -1.00 -21.72 2.32
N ASN A 290 -1.84 -22.12 3.27
CA ASN A 290 -1.77 -21.65 4.65
C ASN A 290 -0.72 -22.42 5.49
N GLY A 291 0.06 -23.34 4.89
CA GLY A 291 1.05 -24.16 5.61
C GLY A 291 0.44 -25.32 6.43
N THR A 292 1.25 -25.95 7.28
CA THR A 292 0.80 -26.92 8.31
C THR A 292 0.48 -26.22 9.65
N ALA A 293 0.01 -26.99 10.65
CA ALA A 293 -0.20 -26.48 11.99
C ALA A 293 0.36 -27.45 13.03
N ALA A 294 1.16 -26.95 13.97
CA ALA A 294 1.66 -27.73 15.10
C ALA A 294 0.52 -28.14 16.07
N ALA A 295 -0.51 -27.31 16.16
CA ALA A 295 -1.74 -27.57 16.88
C ALA A 295 -2.94 -26.94 16.17
N SER A 296 -4.08 -27.63 16.21
CA SER A 296 -5.37 -27.13 15.71
C SER A 296 -6.39 -27.12 16.84
N LEU A 297 -7.27 -26.12 16.84
CA LEU A 297 -8.41 -26.05 17.75
C LEU A 297 -9.56 -26.93 17.27
N GLU A 298 -10.22 -27.59 18.22
CA GLU A 298 -11.48 -28.31 18.00
C GLU A 298 -12.68 -27.35 18.08
N ASP A 299 -13.81 -27.71 17.47
CA ASP A 299 -15.01 -26.86 17.52
C ASP A 299 -15.60 -26.77 18.93
N ASN A 300 -15.99 -25.56 19.32
CA ASN A 300 -16.38 -25.14 20.66
C ASN A 300 -15.30 -25.34 21.75
N ALA A 301 -14.01 -25.39 21.37
CA ALA A 301 -12.92 -25.47 22.33
C ALA A 301 -12.89 -24.24 23.27
N SER A 302 -12.76 -24.49 24.57
CA SER A 302 -12.52 -23.46 25.59
C SER A 302 -11.23 -23.80 26.34
N VAL A 303 -10.17 -23.07 26.02
CA VAL A 303 -8.79 -23.30 26.47
C VAL A 303 -8.36 -22.20 27.42
N SER A 304 -7.59 -22.52 28.47
CA SER A 304 -6.98 -21.50 29.31
C SER A 304 -5.63 -21.93 29.89
N GLY A 305 -4.64 -21.04 29.89
CA GLY A 305 -3.31 -21.27 30.49
C GLY A 305 -2.37 -22.19 29.71
N GLU A 306 -2.78 -22.69 28.54
CA GLU A 306 -1.99 -23.61 27.71
C GLU A 306 -0.95 -22.87 26.85
N THR A 307 0.12 -23.57 26.50
CA THR A 307 1.19 -23.07 25.62
C THR A 307 1.22 -23.86 24.31
N TYR A 308 1.25 -23.15 23.19
CA TYR A 308 1.38 -23.69 21.84
C TYR A 308 2.70 -23.22 21.23
N THR A 309 3.44 -24.10 20.58
CA THR A 309 4.78 -23.79 20.07
C THR A 309 5.03 -24.47 18.72
N SER A 310 5.55 -23.71 17.75
CA SER A 310 6.14 -24.24 16.53
C SER A 310 7.57 -23.71 16.33
N SER A 311 8.35 -24.51 15.62
CA SER A 311 9.63 -24.15 15.01
C SER A 311 9.78 -24.75 13.60
N GLY A 312 8.68 -25.28 13.05
CA GLY A 312 8.64 -25.92 11.73
C GLY A 312 8.59 -24.90 10.60
N ASP A 313 9.12 -25.29 9.45
CA ASP A 313 8.98 -24.55 8.20
C ASP A 313 7.50 -24.57 7.76
N ASP A 314 7.02 -23.44 7.24
CA ASP A 314 5.65 -23.27 6.72
C ASP A 314 4.55 -23.76 7.68
N GLU A 315 4.68 -23.48 8.98
CA GLU A 315 3.85 -24.06 10.03
C GLU A 315 3.35 -23.03 11.06
N ASN A 316 2.04 -23.01 11.32
CA ASN A 316 1.46 -22.24 12.41
C ASN A 316 1.73 -22.88 13.78
N ALA A 317 1.94 -22.06 14.83
CA ALA A 317 1.98 -22.57 16.20
C ALA A 317 0.57 -22.99 16.69
N LEU A 318 -0.49 -22.28 16.27
CA LEU A 318 -1.88 -22.65 16.53
C LEU A 318 -2.81 -22.25 15.36
N ARG A 319 -3.69 -23.15 14.93
CA ARG A 319 -4.68 -22.91 13.86
C ARG A 319 -6.13 -23.09 14.33
N ALA A 320 -7.03 -22.26 13.84
CA ALA A 320 -8.48 -22.38 13.96
C ALA A 320 -9.11 -22.43 12.55
N ASP A 321 -9.54 -23.60 12.11
CA ASP A 321 -10.03 -23.86 10.75
C ASP A 321 -11.54 -24.16 10.78
N GLY A 322 -12.38 -23.18 10.42
CA GLY A 322 -13.84 -23.33 10.41
C GLY A 322 -14.51 -23.61 11.77
N VAL A 323 -13.80 -23.37 12.89
CA VAL A 323 -14.25 -23.67 14.26
C VAL A 323 -14.63 -22.43 15.06
N THR A 324 -15.54 -22.59 16.02
CA THR A 324 -15.77 -21.59 17.08
C THR A 324 -14.91 -21.91 18.30
N ALA A 325 -14.17 -20.95 18.87
CA ALA A 325 -13.31 -21.22 20.03
C ALA A 325 -13.12 -20.03 20.99
N SER A 326 -12.67 -20.32 22.21
CA SER A 326 -12.32 -19.30 23.22
C SER A 326 -11.00 -19.64 23.93
N LEU A 327 -10.03 -18.72 23.89
CA LEU A 327 -8.68 -18.88 24.43
C LEU A 327 -8.44 -17.83 25.52
N ASN A 328 -8.07 -18.25 26.72
CA ASN A 328 -7.95 -17.37 27.89
C ASN A 328 -6.57 -17.50 28.56
N ASN A 329 -5.74 -16.47 28.55
CA ASN A 329 -4.38 -16.50 29.11
C ASN A 329 -3.50 -17.60 28.48
N VAL A 330 -3.60 -17.79 27.16
CA VAL A 330 -2.75 -18.74 26.42
C VAL A 330 -1.41 -18.11 26.04
N THR A 331 -0.41 -18.94 25.81
CA THR A 331 0.88 -18.52 25.24
C THR A 331 1.07 -19.17 23.87
N ILE A 332 1.46 -18.40 22.85
CA ILE A 332 1.63 -18.87 21.48
C ILE A 332 3.03 -18.46 21.00
N GLU A 333 3.84 -19.42 20.57
CA GLU A 333 5.27 -19.26 20.36
C GLU A 333 5.68 -19.78 18.96
N LYS A 334 5.86 -18.90 17.98
CA LYS A 334 6.44 -19.24 16.67
C LYS A 334 7.94 -18.93 16.70
N THR A 335 8.71 -19.89 17.19
CA THR A 335 10.14 -19.70 17.56
C THR A 335 11.12 -19.83 16.39
N GLY A 336 10.64 -20.15 15.19
CA GLY A 336 11.46 -20.32 14.00
C GLY A 336 10.72 -21.06 12.89
N GLY A 337 11.47 -21.44 11.86
CA GLY A 337 10.98 -22.04 10.62
C GLY A 337 11.22 -21.11 9.43
N ASN A 338 11.54 -21.70 8.28
CA ASN A 338 11.56 -20.99 7.01
C ASN A 338 10.13 -20.63 6.57
N SER A 339 10.03 -19.59 5.74
CA SER A 339 8.86 -19.32 4.90
C SER A 339 9.28 -19.67 3.47
N SER A 340 8.65 -20.66 2.85
CA SER A 340 8.95 -21.06 1.48
C SER A 340 8.43 -20.06 0.44
N ASN A 341 7.40 -19.29 0.80
CA ASN A 341 6.81 -18.26 -0.04
C ASN A 341 6.35 -17.07 0.83
N THR A 342 6.92 -15.89 0.55
CA THR A 342 6.59 -14.66 1.28
C THR A 342 5.15 -14.21 1.07
N GLU A 343 4.51 -14.51 -0.07
CA GLU A 343 3.08 -14.23 -0.29
C GLU A 343 2.16 -15.16 0.50
N ASP A 344 2.52 -16.44 0.64
CA ASP A 344 1.82 -17.39 1.54
C ASP A 344 1.93 -16.93 3.00
N GLY A 345 3.07 -16.36 3.37
CA GLY A 345 3.25 -15.65 4.63
C GLY A 345 2.36 -14.41 4.79
N ASP A 346 2.47 -13.45 3.86
CA ASP A 346 1.90 -12.11 3.96
C ASP A 346 0.38 -12.08 3.70
N PHE A 347 -0.16 -12.92 2.82
CA PHE A 347 -1.58 -12.88 2.44
C PHE A 347 -2.38 -14.04 3.01
N TYR A 348 -1.73 -15.17 3.30
CA TYR A 348 -2.39 -16.43 3.65
C TYR A 348 -1.98 -16.98 5.04
N GLY A 349 -1.09 -16.29 5.76
CA GLY A 349 -0.73 -16.58 7.16
C GLY A 349 0.07 -17.87 7.37
N GLN A 350 0.81 -18.34 6.37
CA GLN A 350 1.54 -19.62 6.35
C GLN A 350 2.39 -19.89 7.61
N ASN A 351 3.11 -18.88 8.09
CA ASN A 351 4.00 -18.97 9.24
C ASN A 351 3.45 -18.30 10.51
N ALA A 352 2.19 -17.86 10.53
CA ALA A 352 1.64 -17.09 11.64
C ALA A 352 1.67 -17.86 12.97
N GLY A 353 1.91 -17.15 14.08
CA GLY A 353 1.80 -17.70 15.43
C GLY A 353 0.41 -18.25 15.68
N PHE A 354 -0.61 -17.42 15.47
CA PHE A 354 -2.01 -17.83 15.41
C PHE A 354 -2.62 -17.53 14.05
N LEU A 355 -3.29 -18.51 13.44
CA LEU A 355 -4.09 -18.35 12.22
C LEU A 355 -5.54 -18.80 12.45
N ALA A 356 -6.51 -17.92 12.18
CA ALA A 356 -7.91 -18.27 11.96
C ALA A 356 -8.25 -18.21 10.47
N LEU A 357 -9.00 -19.19 9.98
CA LEU A 357 -9.43 -19.27 8.58
C LEU A 357 -10.77 -20.01 8.38
N ASN A 358 -11.28 -19.99 7.15
CA ASN A 358 -12.43 -20.78 6.68
C ASN A 358 -13.73 -20.58 7.49
N GLY A 359 -13.99 -19.35 7.95
CA GLY A 359 -15.18 -19.03 8.74
C GLY A 359 -15.04 -19.30 10.24
N ALA A 360 -13.82 -19.49 10.75
CA ALA A 360 -13.58 -19.64 12.18
C ALA A 360 -14.00 -18.39 12.97
N ASN A 361 -14.56 -18.59 14.17
CA ASN A 361 -14.98 -17.52 15.07
C ASN A 361 -14.29 -17.68 16.43
N VAL A 362 -13.26 -16.87 16.69
CA VAL A 362 -12.35 -17.10 17.81
C VAL A 362 -12.29 -15.89 18.73
N THR A 363 -12.54 -16.12 20.02
CA THR A 363 -12.31 -15.12 21.09
C THR A 363 -11.00 -15.41 21.81
N ILE A 364 -10.13 -14.42 21.96
CA ILE A 364 -8.83 -14.51 22.62
C ILE A 364 -8.77 -13.42 23.70
N THR A 365 -8.44 -13.77 24.94
CA THR A 365 -8.30 -12.79 26.04
C THR A 365 -7.06 -13.09 26.87
N GLY A 366 -6.27 -12.06 27.20
CA GLY A 366 -5.12 -12.19 28.09
C GLY A 366 -3.93 -12.96 27.52
N ALA A 367 -3.87 -13.16 26.20
CA ALA A 367 -2.86 -13.99 25.56
C ALA A 367 -1.48 -13.31 25.50
N THR A 368 -0.43 -14.14 25.36
CA THR A 368 0.91 -13.71 24.97
C THR A 368 1.27 -14.43 23.67
N VAL A 369 1.60 -13.68 22.63
CA VAL A 369 1.96 -14.22 21.32
C VAL A 369 3.34 -13.70 20.95
N ASN A 370 4.32 -14.59 20.83
CA ASN A 370 5.70 -14.26 20.48
C ASN A 370 6.08 -14.97 19.18
N THR A 371 6.76 -14.24 18.29
CA THR A 371 7.14 -14.75 16.96
C THR A 371 8.54 -14.28 16.56
N SER A 372 9.34 -15.21 16.04
CA SER A 372 10.73 -15.01 15.63
C SER A 372 11.08 -15.87 14.41
N ALA A 373 10.17 -15.88 13.44
CA ALA A 373 10.33 -16.50 12.13
C ALA A 373 9.97 -15.48 11.05
N ILE A 374 10.61 -15.55 9.88
CA ILE A 374 10.23 -14.71 8.73
C ILE A 374 8.80 -15.08 8.31
N ASN A 375 7.99 -14.05 8.02
CA ASN A 375 6.53 -14.18 7.85
C ASN A 375 5.80 -14.75 9.09
N GLY A 376 6.39 -14.63 10.27
CA GLY A 376 5.84 -15.05 11.55
C GLY A 376 4.81 -14.05 12.08
N ASN A 377 3.75 -13.77 11.33
CA ASN A 377 2.69 -12.86 11.76
C ASN A 377 2.10 -13.27 13.12
N GLY A 378 1.82 -12.32 14.01
CA GLY A 378 1.37 -12.61 15.37
C GLY A 378 0.00 -13.30 15.41
N VAL A 379 -1.05 -12.56 15.07
CA VAL A 379 -2.45 -13.02 15.04
C VAL A 379 -3.05 -12.71 13.68
N PHE A 380 -3.41 -13.74 12.93
CA PHE A 380 -3.85 -13.65 11.54
C PHE A 380 -5.32 -14.09 11.39
N SER A 381 -6.13 -13.27 10.70
CA SER A 381 -7.55 -13.53 10.38
C SER A 381 -7.73 -13.56 8.86
N TYR A 382 -7.94 -14.76 8.30
CA TYR A 382 -8.00 -14.97 6.85
C TYR A 382 -9.38 -15.40 6.36
N GLY A 383 -9.86 -14.77 5.28
CA GLY A 383 -11.00 -15.24 4.50
C GLY A 383 -12.37 -14.74 4.99
N GLU A 384 -13.29 -14.57 4.04
CA GLU A 384 -14.66 -14.11 4.31
C GLU A 384 -15.37 -14.96 5.38
N GLY A 385 -16.02 -14.28 6.33
CA GLY A 385 -16.73 -14.91 7.44
C GLY A 385 -15.85 -15.34 8.62
N THR A 386 -14.52 -15.35 8.47
CA THR A 386 -13.60 -15.54 9.60
C THR A 386 -13.61 -14.31 10.51
N THR A 387 -13.64 -14.50 11.83
CA THR A 387 -13.61 -13.42 12.82
C THR A 387 -12.70 -13.77 13.99
N VAL A 388 -11.73 -12.91 14.26
CA VAL A 388 -10.93 -12.94 15.49
C VAL A 388 -11.35 -11.77 16.38
N THR A 389 -11.79 -12.06 17.60
CA THR A 389 -11.99 -11.06 18.65
C THR A 389 -10.89 -11.24 19.70
N ILE A 390 -10.03 -10.25 19.89
CA ILE A 390 -8.87 -10.32 20.80
C ILE A 390 -8.85 -9.16 21.79
N SER A 391 -8.63 -9.45 23.08
CA SER A 391 -8.50 -8.40 24.10
C SER A 391 -7.36 -8.64 25.10
N ASP A 392 -6.88 -7.55 25.70
CA ASP A 392 -5.98 -7.57 26.88
C ASP A 392 -4.71 -8.41 26.68
N SER A 393 -4.22 -8.49 25.44
CA SER A 393 -3.18 -9.44 25.01
C SER A 393 -1.91 -8.72 24.58
N THR A 394 -0.77 -9.38 24.72
CA THR A 394 0.53 -8.90 24.24
C THR A 394 0.96 -9.69 23.01
N ILE A 395 1.42 -8.99 21.97
CA ILE A 395 1.93 -9.57 20.73
C ILE A 395 3.32 -8.98 20.47
N HIS A 396 4.33 -9.84 20.25
CA HIS A 396 5.68 -9.44 19.90
C HIS A 396 6.16 -10.19 18.65
N THR A 397 6.64 -9.45 17.65
CA THR A 397 7.21 -10.01 16.42
C THR A 397 8.60 -9.44 16.19
N THR A 398 9.58 -10.29 15.87
CA THR A 398 11.00 -9.89 15.79
C THR A 398 11.59 -9.89 14.37
N GLU A 399 11.03 -10.68 13.46
CA GLU A 399 11.55 -10.86 12.10
C GLU A 399 10.77 -10.01 11.06
N ARG A 400 11.32 -9.90 9.85
CA ARG A 400 10.68 -9.19 8.73
C ARG A 400 9.38 -9.85 8.24
N ASN A 401 8.54 -9.08 7.56
CA ASN A 401 7.25 -9.50 7.00
C ASN A 401 6.29 -10.12 8.06
N SER A 402 6.44 -9.72 9.33
CA SER A 402 5.80 -10.33 10.49
C SER A 402 4.98 -9.29 11.25
N GLY A 403 3.81 -8.94 10.72
CA GLY A 403 2.87 -8.00 11.33
C GLY A 403 2.27 -8.49 12.65
N GLY A 404 1.77 -7.54 13.44
CA GLY A 404 1.23 -7.80 14.78
C GLY A 404 -0.15 -8.48 14.75
N ILE A 405 -1.19 -7.71 14.43
CA ILE A 405 -2.49 -8.25 14.00
C ILE A 405 -2.63 -8.07 12.48
N GLN A 406 -3.04 -9.11 11.77
CA GLN A 406 -3.19 -9.08 10.32
C GLN A 406 -4.53 -9.64 9.85
N THR A 407 -5.17 -8.97 8.89
CA THR A 407 -6.48 -9.34 8.35
C THR A 407 -6.49 -9.26 6.83
N THR A 408 -6.84 -10.35 6.14
CA THR A 408 -6.80 -10.45 4.67
C THR A 408 -7.96 -11.29 4.13
N GLY A 409 -8.18 -11.25 2.80
CA GLY A 409 -9.17 -12.11 2.13
C GLY A 409 -10.64 -11.90 2.55
N GLY A 410 -11.00 -10.74 3.12
CA GLY A 410 -12.34 -10.47 3.63
C GLY A 410 -12.55 -10.89 5.09
N GLY A 411 -11.50 -11.25 5.82
CA GLY A 411 -11.55 -11.55 7.25
C GLY A 411 -11.96 -10.35 8.12
N THR A 412 -12.31 -10.62 9.38
CA THR A 412 -12.61 -9.59 10.39
C THR A 412 -11.70 -9.74 11.61
N THR A 413 -11.20 -8.61 12.12
CA THR A 413 -10.50 -8.54 13.41
C THR A 413 -11.09 -7.45 14.29
N ILE A 414 -11.44 -7.81 15.52
CA ILE A 414 -11.93 -6.91 16.56
C ILE A 414 -10.94 -6.97 17.73
N ALA A 415 -10.16 -5.92 17.94
CA ALA A 415 -9.11 -5.84 18.93
C ALA A 415 -9.43 -4.80 20.01
N SER A 416 -9.06 -5.07 21.27
CA SER A 416 -9.13 -4.06 22.33
C SER A 416 -8.02 -4.19 23.36
N ASN A 417 -7.45 -3.06 23.78
CA ASN A 417 -6.43 -3.00 24.83
C ASN A 417 -5.25 -3.97 24.59
N LEU A 418 -4.70 -3.97 23.38
CA LEU A 418 -3.51 -4.77 23.05
C LEU A 418 -2.21 -4.00 23.33
N THR A 419 -1.14 -4.74 23.62
CA THR A 419 0.23 -4.25 23.50
C THR A 419 0.88 -4.98 22.35
N VAL A 420 1.19 -4.29 21.26
CA VAL A 420 1.75 -4.88 20.04
C VAL A 420 3.08 -4.21 19.74
N ASP A 421 4.16 -4.99 19.72
CA ASP A 421 5.50 -4.52 19.36
C ASP A 421 6.03 -5.35 18.19
N THR A 422 6.53 -4.68 17.15
CA THR A 422 7.07 -5.32 15.94
C THR A 422 8.45 -4.73 15.61
N GLU A 423 9.45 -5.58 15.37
CA GLU A 423 10.84 -5.13 15.19
C GLU A 423 11.34 -5.18 13.76
N GLY A 424 10.90 -6.17 12.96
CA GLY A 424 11.39 -6.37 11.60
C GLY A 424 10.82 -5.40 10.55
N ASP A 425 11.46 -5.37 9.38
CA ASP A 425 11.03 -4.60 8.21
C ASP A 425 9.75 -5.19 7.58
N SER A 426 8.92 -4.35 6.96
CA SER A 426 7.62 -4.75 6.37
C SER A 426 6.66 -5.42 7.37
N SER A 427 6.71 -5.03 8.64
CA SER A 427 5.97 -5.60 9.76
C SER A 427 5.09 -4.55 10.44
N ALA A 428 3.97 -4.17 9.82
CA ALA A 428 3.02 -3.24 10.44
C ALA A 428 2.34 -3.85 11.69
N ALA A 429 2.16 -3.05 12.75
CA ALA A 429 1.54 -3.52 13.99
C ALA A 429 0.04 -3.82 13.82
N ILE A 430 -0.66 -2.97 13.06
CA ILE A 430 -2.02 -3.23 12.55
C ILE A 430 -1.90 -3.33 11.03
N ARG A 431 -2.05 -4.53 10.47
CA ARG A 431 -1.91 -4.79 9.04
C ARG A 431 -3.22 -5.31 8.43
N SER A 432 -3.50 -4.86 7.22
CA SER A 432 -4.38 -5.56 6.29
C SER A 432 -3.67 -5.71 4.96
N ASP A 433 -4.08 -6.70 4.16
CA ASP A 433 -3.44 -6.95 2.87
C ASP A 433 -4.42 -7.53 1.83
N ARG A 434 -3.90 -8.09 0.72
CA ARG A 434 -4.64 -8.64 -0.43
C ARG A 434 -6.03 -9.20 -0.08
N GLY A 435 -7.05 -8.66 -0.76
CA GLY A 435 -8.47 -9.01 -0.56
C GLY A 435 -9.18 -8.25 0.57
N GLY A 436 -8.46 -7.45 1.35
CA GLY A 436 -9.02 -6.55 2.37
C GLY A 436 -9.73 -7.27 3.52
N GLY A 437 -10.69 -6.60 4.14
CA GLY A 437 -11.42 -7.08 5.31
C GLY A 437 -11.97 -5.93 6.16
N THR A 438 -12.15 -6.18 7.45
CA THR A 438 -12.57 -5.16 8.42
C THR A 438 -11.77 -5.28 9.71
N VAL A 439 -11.19 -4.16 10.17
CA VAL A 439 -10.37 -4.12 11.39
C VAL A 439 -10.89 -3.04 12.33
N ASN A 440 -11.35 -3.43 13.51
CA ASN A 440 -11.84 -2.52 14.55
C ASN A 440 -10.96 -2.63 15.80
N VAL A 441 -10.31 -1.54 16.18
CA VAL A 441 -9.40 -1.46 17.32
C VAL A 441 -9.92 -0.45 18.34
N ASP A 442 -10.00 -0.82 19.63
CA ASP A 442 -10.33 0.10 20.73
C ASP A 442 -9.32 -0.01 21.89
N GLY A 443 -8.43 0.97 21.95
CA GLY A 443 -7.36 1.07 22.93
C GLY A 443 -6.14 0.20 22.63
N GLY A 444 -5.08 0.44 23.41
CA GLY A 444 -3.80 -0.27 23.31
C GLY A 444 -2.66 0.59 22.78
N THR A 445 -1.49 -0.03 22.67
CA THR A 445 -0.25 0.58 22.18
C THR A 445 0.33 -0.29 21.08
N TYR A 446 0.58 0.30 19.91
CA TYR A 446 1.04 -0.37 18.70
C TYR A 446 2.34 0.27 18.23
N THR A 447 3.45 -0.42 18.44
CA THR A 447 4.82 0.05 18.15
C THR A 447 5.43 -0.74 16.99
N THR A 448 6.08 -0.03 16.07
CA THR A 448 6.91 -0.64 15.02
C THR A 448 8.32 -0.07 15.03
N SER A 449 9.31 -0.88 14.67
CA SER A 449 10.73 -0.48 14.66
C SER A 449 11.47 -0.79 13.35
N GLY A 450 10.91 -1.57 12.44
CA GLY A 450 11.49 -1.80 11.12
C GLY A 450 11.21 -0.67 10.12
N VAL A 451 11.84 -0.76 8.95
CA VAL A 451 11.58 0.08 7.79
C VAL A 451 10.42 -0.50 6.97
N GLY A 452 9.58 0.36 6.40
CA GLY A 452 8.37 -0.06 5.68
C GLY A 452 7.35 -0.72 6.61
N SER A 453 7.45 -0.46 7.91
CA SER A 453 6.63 -1.01 8.98
C SER A 453 5.82 0.12 9.60
N PRO A 454 4.74 0.63 8.95
CA PRO A 454 3.92 1.67 9.55
C PRO A 454 3.11 1.13 10.72
N ALA A 455 2.67 2.01 11.63
CA ALA A 455 1.84 1.56 12.76
C ALA A 455 0.49 0.98 12.27
N VAL A 456 -0.04 1.51 11.17
CA VAL A 456 -1.20 0.97 10.44
C VAL A 456 -0.91 0.90 8.93
N TYR A 457 -1.10 -0.28 8.32
CA TYR A 457 -1.13 -0.47 6.86
C TYR A 457 -2.52 -0.92 6.41
N SER A 458 -3.16 -0.16 5.52
CA SER A 458 -4.55 -0.36 5.11
C SER A 458 -4.73 -0.72 3.63
N THR A 459 -5.21 -1.95 3.40
CA THR A 459 -5.90 -2.41 2.19
C THR A 459 -7.36 -2.81 2.48
N ALA A 460 -7.90 -2.34 3.61
CA ALA A 460 -9.17 -2.74 4.18
C ALA A 460 -9.92 -1.54 4.80
N ASP A 461 -11.08 -1.77 5.41
CA ASP A 461 -11.70 -0.75 6.26
C ASP A 461 -11.17 -0.88 7.70
N ILE A 462 -10.35 0.09 8.13
CA ILE A 462 -9.75 0.11 9.46
C ILE A 462 -10.33 1.25 10.30
N THR A 463 -10.87 0.94 11.48
CA THR A 463 -11.24 1.91 12.51
C THR A 463 -10.39 1.70 13.76
N VAL A 464 -9.68 2.74 14.21
CA VAL A 464 -8.90 2.72 15.45
C VAL A 464 -9.42 3.77 16.42
N LYS A 465 -9.58 3.41 17.69
CA LYS A 465 -10.05 4.29 18.75
C LYS A 465 -9.12 4.26 19.96
N ASN A 466 -8.97 5.39 20.64
CA ASN A 466 -8.35 5.49 21.97
C ASN A 466 -6.92 4.90 22.09
N ALA A 467 -6.18 4.77 20.98
CA ALA A 467 -4.92 4.03 20.91
C ALA A 467 -3.71 4.96 20.71
N THR A 468 -2.53 4.48 21.13
CA THR A 468 -1.25 5.08 20.76
C THR A 468 -0.62 4.26 19.64
N LEU A 469 -0.33 4.92 18.52
CA LEU A 469 0.24 4.35 17.30
C LEU A 469 1.63 4.97 17.07
N THR A 470 2.69 4.18 16.99
CA THR A 470 4.06 4.71 16.89
C THR A 470 4.90 3.88 15.92
N ALA A 471 5.31 4.52 14.83
CA ALA A 471 6.32 3.99 13.92
C ALA A 471 7.65 4.70 14.15
N ASN A 472 8.66 3.96 14.63
CA ASN A 472 9.95 4.54 14.99
C ASN A 472 10.84 4.85 13.78
N ASN A 473 10.65 4.15 12.65
CA ASN A 473 11.50 4.26 11.45
C ASN A 473 10.68 4.33 10.13
N SER A 474 9.36 4.50 10.21
CA SER A 474 8.41 4.48 9.08
C SER A 474 7.32 5.55 9.25
N GLU A 475 6.44 5.65 8.26
CA GLU A 475 5.16 6.34 8.29
C GLU A 475 4.33 5.90 9.51
N GLY A 476 3.53 6.78 10.09
CA GLY A 476 2.54 6.38 11.09
C GLY A 476 1.40 5.56 10.46
N LEU A 477 0.95 5.96 9.28
CA LEU A 477 -0.23 5.42 8.59
C LEU A 477 0.03 5.29 7.09
N VAL A 478 -0.38 4.18 6.49
CA VAL A 478 -0.40 3.99 5.03
C VAL A 478 -1.77 3.48 4.59
N ILE A 479 -2.34 4.10 3.57
CA ILE A 479 -3.59 3.68 2.91
C ILE A 479 -3.31 3.41 1.44
N GLU A 480 -3.70 2.24 0.95
CA GLU A 480 -3.54 1.84 -0.44
C GLU A 480 -4.90 1.63 -1.14
N GLY A 481 -5.08 2.25 -2.30
CA GLY A 481 -6.28 2.11 -3.14
C GLY A 481 -7.56 2.58 -2.45
N LYS A 482 -8.69 1.94 -2.75
CA LYS A 482 -10.05 2.34 -2.32
C LYS A 482 -10.36 2.26 -0.80
N ASN A 483 -9.34 2.08 0.03
CA ASN A 483 -9.46 1.59 1.39
C ASN A 483 -9.44 2.73 2.41
N SER A 484 -9.65 2.41 3.70
CA SER A 484 -9.89 3.46 4.70
C SER A 484 -9.14 3.29 6.03
N ILE A 485 -8.85 4.43 6.65
CA ILE A 485 -8.46 4.54 8.06
C ILE A 485 -9.32 5.64 8.72
N ALA A 486 -10.06 5.26 9.76
CA ALA A 486 -10.82 6.16 10.61
C ALA A 486 -10.26 6.15 12.05
N LEU A 487 -9.85 7.31 12.54
CA LEU A 487 -9.28 7.50 13.88
C LEU A 487 -10.25 8.26 14.79
N GLU A 488 -10.44 7.77 16.02
CA GLU A 488 -11.16 8.48 17.08
C GLU A 488 -10.28 8.55 18.35
N ASN A 489 -9.88 9.75 18.76
CA ASN A 489 -9.03 9.99 19.92
C ASN A 489 -7.72 9.15 19.94
N CYS A 490 -7.04 9.04 18.80
CA CYS A 490 -5.77 8.30 18.69
C CYS A 490 -4.57 9.25 18.67
N ASP A 491 -3.45 8.84 19.28
CA ASP A 491 -2.18 9.56 19.22
C ASP A 491 -1.22 8.81 18.29
N VAL A 492 -0.96 9.40 17.11
CA VAL A 492 -0.14 8.84 16.03
C VAL A 492 1.21 9.54 15.97
N THR A 493 2.28 8.75 15.87
CA THR A 493 3.64 9.24 15.59
C THR A 493 4.26 8.46 14.43
N GLY A 494 4.67 9.17 13.37
CA GLY A 494 5.49 8.64 12.28
C GLY A 494 6.89 9.26 12.27
N ASN A 495 7.90 8.47 11.95
CA ASN A 495 9.30 8.89 11.89
C ASN A 495 10.03 8.19 10.74
N MET A 496 9.58 8.41 9.52
CA MET A 496 10.21 7.87 8.32
C MET A 496 11.63 8.44 8.17
N THR A 497 12.63 7.59 7.91
CA THR A 497 14.02 8.03 7.77
C THR A 497 14.64 7.54 6.47
N THR A 498 15.62 8.25 5.93
CA THR A 498 16.52 7.80 4.84
C THR A 498 17.75 7.02 5.37
N SER A 499 17.81 6.76 6.68
CA SER A 499 18.94 6.13 7.34
C SER A 499 18.63 4.66 7.66
N ASN A 500 19.68 3.85 7.93
CA ASN A 500 19.55 2.44 8.33
C ASN A 500 18.82 1.51 7.33
N GLY A 501 18.87 1.80 6.02
CA GLY A 501 18.08 1.07 5.02
C GLY A 501 16.66 1.59 4.86
N GLY A 502 16.35 2.74 5.48
CA GLY A 502 15.15 3.54 5.27
C GLY A 502 14.95 3.97 3.82
N SER A 503 13.80 4.61 3.53
CA SER A 503 13.33 4.81 2.16
C SER A 503 14.25 5.71 1.33
N ASP A 504 14.59 5.26 0.11
CA ASP A 504 15.15 6.09 -0.98
C ASP A 504 14.03 6.92 -1.66
N GLU A 505 13.07 7.41 -0.89
CA GLU A 505 11.91 8.13 -1.41
C GLU A 505 12.20 9.60 -1.70
N ASP A 506 11.63 10.12 -2.79
CA ASP A 506 11.66 11.53 -3.14
C ASP A 506 10.99 12.43 -2.06
N ASN A 507 10.11 11.86 -1.22
CA ASN A 507 9.45 12.56 -0.12
C ASN A 507 9.36 11.69 1.15
N LEU A 508 9.90 12.17 2.27
CA LEU A 508 9.65 11.58 3.60
C LEU A 508 8.32 12.09 4.15
N HIS A 509 7.53 11.23 4.78
CA HIS A 509 6.21 11.61 5.26
C HIS A 509 5.71 10.73 6.43
N ALA A 510 4.73 11.22 7.18
CA ALA A 510 4.11 10.49 8.29
C ALA A 510 2.78 9.79 7.95
N VAL A 511 2.06 10.26 6.93
CA VAL A 511 0.83 9.64 6.43
C VAL A 511 0.92 9.52 4.92
N MET A 512 0.81 8.28 4.41
CA MET A 512 0.78 8.00 2.98
C MET A 512 -0.62 7.60 2.52
N ILE A 513 -1.08 8.15 1.39
CA ILE A 513 -2.29 7.71 0.70
C ILE A 513 -1.95 7.52 -0.78
N TYR A 514 -2.00 6.29 -1.28
CA TYR A 514 -1.51 5.98 -2.63
C TYR A 514 -2.21 4.80 -3.31
N GLN A 515 -1.83 4.48 -4.55
CA GLN A 515 -2.15 3.21 -5.20
C GLN A 515 -0.89 2.60 -5.83
N SER A 516 -0.58 1.35 -5.49
CA SER A 516 0.63 0.66 -5.96
C SER A 516 0.57 0.17 -7.41
N MET A 517 -0.63 -0.09 -7.94
CA MET A 517 -0.91 -0.85 -9.17
C MET A 517 -0.52 -2.35 -9.14
N SER A 518 -0.16 -2.93 -7.99
CA SER A 518 0.18 -4.37 -7.87
C SER A 518 -1.00 -5.32 -8.10
N GLY A 519 -2.21 -4.86 -7.75
CA GLY A 519 -3.44 -5.65 -7.70
C GLY A 519 -3.84 -6.11 -6.29
N ASP A 520 -3.07 -5.81 -5.26
CA ASP A 520 -3.35 -6.21 -3.86
C ASP A 520 -4.49 -5.38 -3.26
N ALA A 521 -4.45 -4.06 -3.47
CA ALA A 521 -5.55 -3.14 -3.21
C ALA A 521 -6.34 -2.83 -4.49
N ALA A 522 -7.67 -2.87 -4.40
CA ALA A 522 -8.54 -2.51 -5.52
C ALA A 522 -8.56 -0.98 -5.75
N ILE A 523 -8.56 -0.59 -7.03
CA ILE A 523 -8.62 0.82 -7.45
C ILE A 523 -9.95 1.46 -7.05
N GLY A 524 -9.87 2.67 -6.51
CA GLY A 524 -10.99 3.52 -6.12
C GLY A 524 -10.53 4.64 -5.18
N GLU A 525 -11.49 5.37 -4.62
CA GLU A 525 -11.22 6.51 -3.73
C GLU A 525 -10.81 6.02 -2.33
N ALA A 526 -9.65 6.48 -1.84
CA ALA A 526 -9.21 6.25 -0.48
C ALA A 526 -9.94 7.17 0.52
N SER A 527 -10.07 6.76 1.78
CA SER A 527 -10.72 7.58 2.82
C SER A 527 -9.92 7.64 4.11
N PHE A 528 -9.52 8.85 4.51
CA PHE A 528 -8.92 9.11 5.81
C PHE A 528 -9.81 10.01 6.66
N SER A 529 -10.00 9.64 7.94
CA SER A 529 -10.66 10.53 8.90
C SER A 529 -10.00 10.50 10.28
N SER A 530 -10.01 11.64 10.96
CA SER A 530 -9.56 11.79 12.35
C SER A 530 -10.47 12.73 13.13
N ASP A 531 -11.03 12.23 14.24
CA ASP A 531 -11.78 13.01 15.24
C ASP A 531 -11.06 12.95 16.60
N GLY A 532 -10.49 14.08 17.02
CA GLY A 532 -9.68 14.20 18.23
C GLY A 532 -8.27 13.59 18.13
N GLY A 533 -7.59 13.48 19.27
CA GLY A 533 -6.24 12.89 19.35
C GLY A 533 -5.14 13.77 18.71
N SER A 534 -4.09 13.13 18.19
CA SER A 534 -2.98 13.83 17.53
C SER A 534 -2.32 13.02 16.42
N ILE A 535 -1.76 13.71 15.43
CA ILE A 535 -0.94 13.13 14.36
C ILE A 535 0.38 13.92 14.32
N THR A 536 1.48 13.22 14.60
CA THR A 536 2.82 13.81 14.68
C THR A 536 3.73 13.20 13.62
N SER A 537 4.24 14.04 12.74
CA SER A 537 5.44 13.75 11.96
C SER A 537 6.67 14.15 12.77
N LEU A 538 7.65 13.25 12.88
CA LEU A 538 8.99 13.55 13.39
C LEU A 538 10.02 13.77 12.26
N SER A 539 9.65 13.46 11.01
CA SER A 539 10.52 13.56 9.85
C SER A 539 9.69 13.70 8.57
N GLY A 540 10.01 14.70 7.75
CA GLY A 540 9.30 14.97 6.50
C GLY A 540 7.92 15.59 6.66
N ASP A 541 7.11 15.47 5.62
CA ASP A 541 5.76 16.02 5.52
C ASP A 541 4.80 15.32 6.48
N LEU A 542 3.66 15.94 6.79
CA LEU A 542 2.61 15.25 7.56
C LEU A 542 1.79 14.31 6.68
N PHE A 543 1.30 14.79 5.53
CA PHE A 543 0.54 14.00 4.56
C PHE A 543 1.18 14.04 3.17
N TYR A 544 1.28 12.87 2.53
CA TYR A 544 1.64 12.72 1.13
C TYR A 544 0.58 11.89 0.38
N VAL A 545 0.09 12.43 -0.74
CA VAL A 545 -0.90 11.77 -1.61
C VAL A 545 -0.36 11.69 -3.03
N THR A 546 -0.37 10.49 -3.62
CA THR A 546 0.12 10.25 -4.99
C THR A 546 -0.63 9.10 -5.66
N ASN A 547 -0.82 9.18 -6.98
CA ASN A 547 -1.44 8.15 -7.81
C ASN A 547 -2.84 7.66 -7.37
N THR A 548 -3.62 8.49 -6.68
CA THR A 548 -4.95 8.10 -6.16
C THR A 548 -5.88 9.29 -5.90
N SER A 549 -7.19 9.05 -5.94
CA SER A 549 -8.19 9.99 -5.39
C SER A 549 -8.42 9.68 -3.91
N CYS A 550 -8.57 10.69 -3.06
CA CYS A 550 -8.91 10.49 -1.65
C CYS A 550 -9.77 11.59 -1.02
N THR A 551 -10.64 11.19 -0.09
CA THR A 551 -11.26 12.10 0.87
C THR A 551 -10.47 12.12 2.18
N ILE A 552 -10.16 13.31 2.68
CA ILE A 552 -9.51 13.57 3.98
C ILE A 552 -10.48 14.38 4.86
N SER A 553 -10.86 13.84 6.01
CA SER A 553 -11.76 14.51 6.98
C SER A 553 -11.07 14.74 8.33
N LEU A 554 -10.88 15.99 8.73
CA LEU A 554 -10.18 16.35 9.97
C LEU A 554 -11.06 17.14 10.93
N LYS A 555 -11.14 16.70 12.18
CA LYS A 555 -11.88 17.37 13.25
C LYS A 555 -11.15 17.25 14.58
N ASP A 556 -11.07 18.36 15.31
CA ASP A 556 -10.48 18.47 16.67
C ASP A 556 -9.08 17.78 16.84
N THR A 557 -8.37 17.49 15.75
CA THR A 557 -7.16 16.64 15.75
C THR A 557 -5.92 17.51 15.86
N LYS A 558 -5.02 17.24 16.82
CA LYS A 558 -3.78 18.01 16.94
C LYS A 558 -2.75 17.54 15.90
N LEU A 559 -2.53 18.35 14.87
CA LEU A 559 -1.48 18.12 13.86
C LEU A 559 -0.13 18.67 14.35
N VAL A 560 0.95 17.94 14.09
CA VAL A 560 2.34 18.37 14.38
C VAL A 560 3.22 17.97 13.20
N THR A 561 3.70 18.96 12.45
CA THR A 561 4.61 18.77 11.30
C THR A 561 6.07 18.73 11.77
N ALA A 562 6.94 18.01 11.05
CA ALA A 562 8.38 18.01 11.32
C ALA A 562 9.12 19.16 10.61
N ASN A 563 8.56 19.59 9.48
CA ASN A 563 8.97 20.73 8.66
C ASN A 563 7.79 21.72 8.56
N ASP A 564 7.87 22.71 7.67
CA ASP A 564 6.75 23.63 7.41
C ASP A 564 5.69 23.03 6.46
N GLN A 565 5.77 21.74 6.09
CA GLN A 565 4.91 21.12 5.07
C GLN A 565 3.80 20.26 5.71
N LEU A 566 2.56 20.66 5.47
CA LEU A 566 1.37 19.98 5.98
C LEU A 566 0.90 18.88 5.03
N LEU A 567 0.75 19.20 3.74
CA LEU A 567 0.18 18.31 2.73
C LEU A 567 0.85 18.50 1.38
N THR A 568 1.31 17.39 0.81
CA THR A 568 1.88 17.34 -0.54
C THR A 568 1.04 16.39 -1.40
N ILE A 569 0.51 16.91 -2.51
CA ILE A 569 -0.30 16.19 -3.49
C ILE A 569 0.45 16.27 -4.82
N ALA A 570 1.08 15.17 -5.23
CA ALA A 570 1.99 15.20 -6.38
C ALA A 570 2.15 13.85 -7.08
N GLY A 571 2.56 13.92 -8.35
CA GLY A 571 3.08 12.78 -9.10
C GLY A 571 4.40 12.28 -8.54
N ASN A 572 4.58 10.96 -8.54
CA ASN A 572 5.87 10.34 -8.24
C ASN A 572 6.65 10.02 -9.54
N ASN A 573 7.93 9.69 -9.39
CA ASN A 573 8.83 9.41 -10.52
C ASN A 573 8.60 8.02 -11.20
N SER A 574 7.59 7.25 -10.78
CA SER A 574 7.27 5.88 -11.22
C SER A 574 8.35 4.80 -11.00
N SER A 575 9.47 5.09 -10.34
CA SER A 575 10.51 4.09 -10.04
C SER A 575 10.02 2.89 -9.22
N ARG A 576 8.90 3.06 -8.50
CA ARG A 576 8.22 2.01 -7.70
C ARG A 576 7.07 1.32 -8.44
N GLY A 577 6.85 1.61 -9.72
CA GLY A 577 5.72 1.11 -10.51
C GLY A 577 4.38 1.82 -10.26
N TRP A 578 4.39 2.87 -9.43
CA TRP A 578 3.19 3.56 -8.95
C TRP A 578 2.60 4.53 -9.98
N GLY A 579 1.88 3.95 -10.95
CA GLY A 579 1.25 4.68 -12.05
C GLY A 579 2.27 5.17 -13.07
N THR A 580 1.81 6.00 -14.01
CA THR A 580 2.64 6.56 -15.09
C THR A 580 3.12 7.97 -14.73
N SER A 581 4.43 8.21 -14.76
CA SER A 581 5.01 9.49 -14.37
C SER A 581 4.51 10.62 -15.27
N GLY A 582 4.08 11.73 -14.66
CA GLY A 582 3.38 12.80 -15.37
C GLY A 582 1.87 12.54 -15.58
N SER A 583 1.31 11.48 -14.99
CA SER A 583 -0.12 11.15 -14.98
C SER A 583 -0.53 10.35 -13.74
N ASN A 584 0.23 10.48 -12.65
CA ASN A 584 0.11 9.77 -11.38
C ASN A 584 0.01 10.73 -10.19
N GLY A 585 -0.63 11.89 -10.39
CA GLY A 585 -0.92 12.86 -9.33
C GLY A 585 -1.95 12.35 -8.32
N GLY A 586 -2.25 13.19 -7.32
CA GLY A 586 -3.31 12.93 -6.35
C GLY A 586 -4.53 13.82 -6.58
N ASP A 587 -5.72 13.32 -6.22
CA ASP A 587 -6.98 14.07 -6.31
C ASP A 587 -7.67 14.09 -4.95
N VAL A 588 -7.64 15.23 -4.26
CA VAL A 588 -7.92 15.30 -2.82
C VAL A 588 -9.13 16.18 -2.50
N VAL A 589 -10.10 15.60 -1.79
CA VAL A 589 -11.17 16.35 -1.12
C VAL A 589 -10.82 16.48 0.36
N LEU A 590 -10.38 17.66 0.80
CA LEU A 590 -10.03 17.95 2.19
C LEU A 590 -11.17 18.71 2.87
N THR A 591 -11.87 18.07 3.81
CA THR A 591 -12.92 18.71 4.63
C THR A 591 -12.47 18.82 6.08
N THR A 592 -12.64 20.00 6.69
CA THR A 592 -12.23 20.22 8.08
C THR A 592 -13.31 20.90 8.92
N SER A 593 -13.57 20.41 10.13
CA SER A 593 -14.59 20.92 11.05
C SER A 593 -13.97 21.24 12.42
N SER A 594 -14.10 22.47 12.92
CA SER A 594 -13.47 22.93 14.17
C SER A 594 -11.95 22.64 14.26
N GLN A 595 -11.30 22.53 13.12
CA GLN A 595 -9.94 22.03 12.99
C GLN A 595 -8.94 23.19 12.93
N THR A 596 -7.82 23.08 13.65
CA THR A 596 -6.67 23.99 13.47
C THR A 596 -5.60 23.30 12.64
N MET A 597 -5.08 23.98 11.61
CA MET A 597 -4.03 23.48 10.74
C MET A 597 -2.95 24.55 10.57
N ASP A 598 -1.70 24.16 10.73
CA ASP A 598 -0.54 25.02 10.49
C ASP A 598 0.39 24.31 9.49
N GLY A 599 0.92 25.06 8.52
CA GLY A 599 1.87 24.56 7.51
C GLY A 599 1.47 24.85 6.06
N ASN A 600 2.31 24.42 5.13
CA ASN A 600 2.21 24.69 3.71
C ASN A 600 1.50 23.53 2.99
N ILE A 601 0.78 23.85 1.91
CA ILE A 601 0.17 22.87 1.01
C ILE A 601 0.80 23.00 -0.37
N THR A 602 1.14 21.88 -0.98
CA THR A 602 1.69 21.79 -2.34
C THR A 602 0.84 20.86 -3.19
N VAL A 603 0.44 21.34 -4.36
CA VAL A 603 -0.35 20.63 -5.37
C VAL A 603 0.35 20.83 -6.72
N ASP A 604 0.78 19.75 -7.36
CA ASP A 604 1.49 19.84 -8.64
C ASP A 604 0.55 19.96 -9.86
N ASP A 605 1.13 20.20 -11.05
CA ASP A 605 0.40 20.43 -12.31
C ASP A 605 -0.50 19.28 -12.77
N ILE A 606 -0.42 18.10 -12.15
CA ILE A 606 -1.22 16.91 -12.47
C ILE A 606 -2.10 16.44 -11.31
N SER A 607 -2.22 17.27 -10.27
CA SER A 607 -2.96 16.99 -9.04
C SER A 607 -4.06 18.02 -8.77
N THR A 608 -5.02 17.65 -7.93
CA THR A 608 -6.21 18.45 -7.61
C THR A 608 -6.48 18.49 -6.10
N LEU A 609 -7.01 19.63 -5.63
CA LEU A 609 -7.40 19.85 -4.23
C LEU A 609 -8.70 20.66 -4.14
N ASP A 610 -9.76 20.01 -3.65
CA ASP A 610 -10.99 20.66 -3.18
C ASP A 610 -10.94 20.77 -1.65
N MET A 611 -10.64 21.96 -1.13
CA MET A 611 -10.46 22.22 0.30
C MET A 611 -11.66 22.97 0.89
N THR A 612 -12.28 22.44 1.95
CA THR A 612 -13.40 23.05 2.67
C THR A 612 -13.10 23.21 4.16
N LEU A 613 -13.14 24.46 4.64
CA LEU A 613 -13.04 24.81 6.05
C LEU A 613 -14.45 25.15 6.61
N SER A 614 -14.94 24.35 7.56
CA SER A 614 -16.21 24.56 8.25
C SER A 614 -16.08 24.66 9.77
N ASP A 615 -17.15 25.13 10.42
CA ASP A 615 -17.39 25.00 11.87
C ASP A 615 -16.26 25.59 12.73
N GLY A 616 -15.76 26.77 12.33
CA GLY A 616 -14.72 27.52 13.03
C GLY A 616 -13.30 27.01 12.76
N SER A 617 -13.07 26.30 11.65
CA SER A 617 -11.72 25.83 11.29
C SER A 617 -10.77 27.00 10.99
N ALA A 618 -9.49 26.83 11.30
CA ALA A 618 -8.45 27.83 11.11
C ALA A 618 -7.24 27.21 10.42
N PHE A 619 -6.83 27.80 9.29
CA PHE A 619 -5.62 27.43 8.56
C PHE A 619 -4.58 28.56 8.64
N THR A 620 -3.35 28.24 9.04
CA THR A 620 -2.21 29.17 9.01
C THR A 620 -1.17 28.60 8.05
N GLY A 621 -1.06 29.16 6.85
CA GLY A 621 -0.28 28.52 5.80
C GLY A 621 -0.27 29.23 4.46
N THR A 622 0.45 28.63 3.53
CA THR A 622 0.47 28.98 2.11
C THR A 622 0.02 27.80 1.27
N ILE A 623 -0.53 28.09 0.10
CA ILE A 623 -0.87 27.09 -0.92
C ILE A 623 -0.09 27.46 -2.18
N ASN A 624 0.71 26.53 -2.69
CA ASN A 624 1.50 26.69 -3.92
C ASN A 624 2.36 27.96 -3.97
N SER A 625 3.19 28.17 -2.94
CA SER A 625 4.02 29.38 -2.74
C SER A 625 4.99 29.77 -3.86
N THR A 626 5.18 28.90 -4.86
CA THR A 626 6.06 29.14 -6.01
C THR A 626 5.34 29.62 -7.28
N GLY A 627 4.00 29.62 -7.29
CA GLY A 627 3.16 30.04 -8.41
C GLY A 627 1.95 29.13 -8.63
N ASP A 628 1.06 29.51 -9.55
CA ASP A 628 -0.10 28.68 -9.94
C ASP A 628 0.37 27.29 -10.43
N ALA A 629 -0.16 26.23 -9.82
CA ALA A 629 0.03 24.82 -10.19
C ALA A 629 -1.21 24.01 -9.74
N GLY A 630 -1.51 22.93 -10.46
CA GLY A 630 -2.66 22.05 -10.21
C GLY A 630 -4.03 22.72 -10.35
N GLU A 631 -5.10 22.02 -9.97
CA GLU A 631 -6.41 22.63 -9.70
C GLU A 631 -6.64 22.74 -8.20
N VAL A 632 -6.78 23.97 -7.67
CA VAL A 632 -7.00 24.17 -6.23
C VAL A 632 -8.22 25.06 -5.99
N ASN A 633 -9.26 24.48 -5.39
CA ASN A 633 -10.50 25.15 -5.05
C ASN A 633 -10.63 25.25 -3.52
N VAL A 634 -10.85 26.45 -2.99
CA VAL A 634 -10.88 26.69 -1.53
C VAL A 634 -12.24 27.27 -1.13
N THR A 635 -12.94 26.60 -0.23
CA THR A 635 -14.22 27.02 0.35
C THR A 635 -14.06 27.33 1.84
N LEU A 636 -14.43 28.54 2.27
CA LEU A 636 -14.48 28.95 3.69
C LEU A 636 -15.92 29.22 4.10
N ASP A 637 -16.39 28.53 5.14
CA ASP A 637 -17.62 28.92 5.82
C ASP A 637 -17.43 30.24 6.58
N SER A 638 -18.54 30.94 6.89
CA SER A 638 -18.54 32.25 7.56
C SER A 638 -17.97 32.31 9.00
N SER A 639 -17.50 31.18 9.54
CA SER A 639 -16.90 31.08 10.88
C SER A 639 -15.41 30.74 10.86
N SER A 640 -14.92 30.21 9.73
CA SER A 640 -13.56 29.75 9.53
C SER A 640 -12.61 30.88 9.14
N THR A 641 -11.29 30.65 9.19
CA THR A 641 -10.28 31.67 8.86
C THR A 641 -9.06 31.08 8.16
N TRP A 642 -8.39 31.90 7.34
CA TRP A 642 -7.08 31.57 6.76
C TRP A 642 -6.09 32.71 7.03
N THR A 643 -4.96 32.42 7.66
CA THR A 643 -3.84 33.36 7.80
C THR A 643 -2.72 32.97 6.85
N LEU A 644 -2.31 33.89 5.97
CA LEU A 644 -1.23 33.65 5.02
C LEU A 644 0.14 33.64 5.71
N THR A 645 0.99 32.68 5.36
CA THR A 645 2.42 32.64 5.73
C THR A 645 3.35 32.97 4.57
N GLY A 646 2.82 33.01 3.35
CA GLY A 646 3.48 33.36 2.10
C GLY A 646 2.44 33.68 1.02
N ASP A 647 2.89 34.25 -0.11
CA ASP A 647 2.03 34.46 -1.28
C ASP A 647 1.44 33.12 -1.71
N SER A 648 0.13 33.07 -1.96
CA SER A 648 -0.59 31.81 -2.20
C SER A 648 -1.37 31.86 -3.51
N TYR A 649 -1.43 30.73 -4.20
CA TYR A 649 -1.91 30.62 -5.59
C TYR A 649 -2.94 29.49 -5.69
N ILE A 650 -4.18 29.84 -6.04
CA ILE A 650 -5.31 28.90 -6.13
C ILE A 650 -6.18 29.17 -7.36
N THR A 651 -6.91 28.16 -7.82
CA THR A 651 -7.81 28.25 -8.99
C THR A 651 -9.10 28.98 -8.65
N SER A 652 -9.73 28.68 -7.52
CA SER A 652 -10.98 29.31 -7.10
C SER A 652 -11.10 29.50 -5.59
N PHE A 653 -11.92 30.47 -5.19
CA PHE A 653 -12.22 30.79 -3.79
C PHE A 653 -13.72 31.06 -3.62
N ASP A 654 -14.38 30.36 -2.69
CA ASP A 654 -15.75 30.64 -2.23
C ASP A 654 -15.74 30.96 -0.73
N GLY A 655 -16.14 32.17 -0.36
CA GLY A 655 -16.06 32.66 1.02
C GLY A 655 -16.00 34.19 1.10
N ASP A 656 -15.89 34.74 2.30
CA ASP A 656 -15.66 36.18 2.51
C ASP A 656 -14.16 36.46 2.68
N LEU A 657 -13.58 37.25 1.76
CA LEU A 657 -12.15 37.63 1.80
C LEU A 657 -11.74 38.35 3.09
N SER A 658 -12.67 38.91 3.86
CA SER A 658 -12.38 39.49 5.18
C SER A 658 -12.03 38.45 6.27
N GLN A 659 -12.27 37.16 5.99
CA GLN A 659 -11.85 36.03 6.83
C GLN A 659 -10.40 35.60 6.57
N ILE A 660 -9.76 36.17 5.53
CA ILE A 660 -8.35 35.94 5.22
C ILE A 660 -7.50 37.04 5.84
N ASN A 661 -6.62 36.64 6.76
CA ASN A 661 -5.57 37.50 7.26
C ASN A 661 -4.37 37.44 6.30
N ALA A 662 -4.30 38.41 5.40
CA ALA A 662 -3.23 38.53 4.41
C ALA A 662 -1.82 38.58 5.01
N ASN A 663 -1.65 39.06 6.26
CA ASN A 663 -0.37 39.03 7.00
C ASN A 663 0.85 39.66 6.28
N GLY A 664 0.61 40.50 5.26
CA GLY A 664 1.66 41.11 4.43
C GLY A 664 1.94 40.40 3.09
N TYR A 665 1.21 39.33 2.78
CA TYR A 665 1.29 38.53 1.56
C TYR A 665 0.05 38.70 0.68
N GLN A 666 0.13 38.23 -0.56
CA GLN A 666 -0.97 38.26 -1.52
C GLN A 666 -1.62 36.88 -1.70
N LEU A 667 -2.95 36.88 -1.88
CA LEU A 667 -3.68 35.75 -2.43
C LEU A 667 -3.92 36.00 -3.92
N TYR A 668 -3.48 35.06 -4.76
CA TYR A 668 -3.78 34.99 -6.19
C TYR A 668 -4.87 33.95 -6.41
N VAL A 669 -5.99 34.38 -7.02
CA VAL A 669 -7.07 33.50 -7.48
C VAL A 669 -7.07 33.56 -9.00
N ASN A 670 -6.83 32.43 -9.66
CA ASN A 670 -6.74 32.32 -11.12
C ASN A 670 -5.76 33.38 -11.71
N GLY A 671 -4.52 33.39 -11.20
CA GLY A 671 -3.47 34.32 -11.58
C GLY A 671 -3.72 35.81 -11.23
N SER A 672 -4.79 36.15 -10.51
CA SER A 672 -5.16 37.53 -10.18
C SER A 672 -5.10 37.79 -8.67
N ALA A 673 -4.34 38.80 -8.24
CA ALA A 673 -4.32 39.21 -6.83
C ALA A 673 -5.70 39.73 -6.39
N VAL A 674 -6.25 39.15 -5.32
CA VAL A 674 -7.59 39.49 -4.78
C VAL A 674 -7.56 40.20 -3.42
N LEU A 675 -6.41 40.14 -2.73
CA LEU A 675 -6.08 40.87 -1.50
C LEU A 675 -4.90 41.80 -1.74
#